data_AF-F9GCX9-F1
#
_entry.id   AF-F9GCX9-F1
#
_cell.length_a   1.000
_cell.length_b   1.000
_cell.length_c   1.000
_cell.angle_alpha   90.00
_cell.angle_beta   90.00
_cell.angle_gamma   90.00
#
_symmetry.space_group_name_H-M   'P 1'
#
loop_
_entity.id
_entity.type
_entity.pdbx_description
1 polymer ?
#
loop_
_entity_poly.entity_id
_entity_poly.type
_entity_poly.pdbx_seq_one_letter_code
_entity_poly.pdbx_strand_id
1 'polypeptide(L)'
;MTALAKTTDSDAKAVGPALTPTTTIEVGSQTTFKTYRRRYFVLFTVALINILLPWAWLSYAVVSTYAQELFGVGPTAINWFSTVYGLTFAPFTLSGWVINKFGMRTSLITGGVLMTVGSWIKYAGTLKGIYSVAMLGQVVLGLSQMFVIGLPPLVSELWFEPKHRTLPTALGSIAPTLGSMLGTLAQPYIATSPDKIAPSVLIVSVLTTVGSVLGAFIPSKPPTPLQASTAAQRPNNSFKSDIWAMVKSPEFWMIATPFIMGLAIFNVWASLLFLYLAPYGFPIEDAGLLIGLQTGLGAFLALLIAPVVDRKGWHLAILRVGYTIAGLCYVVFIWVPPSMSRVFAFCMAIVMAIVGTGTLAVALESLAEVLYPIAVELPSVTLWCAGNTLGAVLLIGFSYGYEENGSPPMNFKPAIYAQAAVGAFFCIVPINLLGLFGRKQHQRLKRREAALTTSPEGQQVYPGPYQRCNCISGCSTLRRFCIDKQSSTELSEAINSMYQWYKRADRCYVYLGDVSKEDTPMPFAESQWFKRGWTLQELLAPGKVLIFDRHWQFLGDKQDLRDEIAHITGISPDILQTGDIARSSTAQKMSWAARRRTTRIEDEAYCLMGLFDINMPLLYGEENKEFLRRQEEIIEDSDDHSIFAWHMGRGTLISGLFTSSPANFTRCGRSKKSNTSECMSPYAMTNRGLSINLILTPWCTNIYLACLHVQEEQNLRLCIFLRRLREDDKYARIGFSECGVFVDTDRVLEDSVRPIRARQLYVRKRIKPIELSFCRLDHHYGYQIPIQCFCHKVFLSRRGLLSGQIASFLPGGWGQLLTVDCSEDLQGLKRVTLGLDFDLNPVCILEDSSVDPQGLITKQDDFLDWSDGFSNDVKWTDMQEGIAYGPDDHDGI
;
A
#
# COMPACT_ATOMS: atom_id res chain seq x y z
N MET A 1 -69.79 60.02 -0.61
CA MET A 1 -70.29 58.64 -0.47
C MET A 1 -69.25 57.70 -1.08
N THR A 2 -68.74 56.79 -0.25
CA THR A 2 -67.96 55.57 -0.57
C THR A 2 -66.71 55.75 -1.43
N ALA A 3 -65.59 56.20 -0.85
CA ALA A 3 -64.61 55.46 -0.02
C ALA A 3 -63.51 54.83 -0.91
N LEU A 4 -62.45 55.59 -1.22
CA LEU A 4 -61.20 55.77 -0.42
C LEU A 4 -60.32 54.52 -0.54
N ALA A 5 -59.04 54.57 -0.90
CA ALA A 5 -58.03 55.60 -1.16
C ALA A 5 -56.78 54.79 -1.62
N LYS A 6 -55.72 55.26 -2.28
CA LYS A 6 -55.15 56.59 -2.47
C LYS A 6 -54.11 56.47 -3.59
N THR A 7 -53.94 57.57 -4.30
CA THR A 7 -53.13 57.84 -5.48
C THR A 7 -51.64 58.10 -5.17
N THR A 8 -50.81 57.82 -6.18
CA THR A 8 -49.62 58.59 -6.68
C THR A 8 -48.57 59.10 -5.66
N ASP A 9 -47.27 58.81 -5.87
CA ASP A 9 -46.41 59.60 -6.76
C ASP A 9 -44.93 59.12 -6.83
N SER A 10 -44.36 59.34 -8.01
CA SER A 10 -42.98 59.64 -8.43
C SER A 10 -41.71 59.04 -7.75
N ASP A 11 -40.93 58.37 -8.62
CA ASP A 11 -39.50 58.55 -8.92
C ASP A 11 -38.34 57.89 -8.12
N ALA A 12 -37.66 57.03 -8.90
CA ALA A 12 -36.22 56.76 -9.01
C ALA A 12 -35.44 56.19 -7.81
N LYS A 13 -35.16 54.87 -7.89
CA LYS A 13 -33.83 54.28 -7.64
C LYS A 13 -33.77 52.83 -8.12
N ALA A 14 -32.82 52.56 -9.01
CA ALA A 14 -32.50 51.23 -9.51
C ALA A 14 -31.88 50.36 -8.40
N VAL A 15 -32.59 49.30 -7.99
CA VAL A 15 -32.10 48.19 -7.17
C VAL A 15 -32.72 46.91 -7.73
N GLY A 16 -31.91 45.85 -7.84
CA GLY A 16 -32.09 44.69 -8.73
C GLY A 16 -33.26 43.75 -8.41
N PRO A 17 -33.54 42.78 -9.31
CA PRO A 17 -34.58 41.82 -9.06
C PRO A 17 -34.06 40.66 -8.19
N ALA A 18 -34.88 40.37 -7.19
CA ALA A 18 -34.77 39.27 -6.27
C ALA A 18 -34.88 37.90 -6.96
N LEU A 19 -34.05 36.98 -6.45
CA LEU A 19 -34.35 35.59 -6.09
C LEU A 19 -35.57 34.93 -6.75
N THR A 20 -35.28 34.05 -7.71
CA THR A 20 -36.10 32.88 -8.07
C THR A 20 -35.35 31.60 -7.70
N PRO A 21 -36.05 30.48 -7.48
CA PRO A 21 -35.80 29.58 -6.37
C PRO A 21 -34.61 28.65 -6.60
N THR A 22 -34.00 28.30 -5.47
CA THR A 22 -33.08 27.20 -5.22
C THR A 22 -33.36 25.99 -6.12
N THR A 23 -32.62 25.87 -7.23
CA THR A 23 -32.29 24.56 -7.77
C THR A 23 -31.46 23.87 -6.71
N THR A 24 -32.08 22.91 -6.03
CA THR A 24 -31.41 21.86 -5.28
C THR A 24 -30.24 21.36 -6.12
N ILE A 25 -29.02 21.74 -5.73
CA ILE A 25 -27.81 21.08 -6.19
C ILE A 25 -27.93 19.67 -5.62
N GLU A 26 -28.33 18.72 -6.46
CA GLU A 26 -28.16 17.31 -6.17
C GLU A 26 -26.70 17.11 -5.75
N VAL A 27 -26.52 16.67 -4.51
CA VAL A 27 -25.25 16.23 -3.97
C VAL A 27 -24.70 15.19 -4.95
N GLY A 28 -23.72 15.61 -5.75
CA GLY A 28 -23.02 14.72 -6.68
C GLY A 28 -22.51 13.53 -5.90
N SER A 29 -23.07 12.35 -6.18
CA SER A 29 -22.74 11.11 -5.50
C SER A 29 -21.22 10.91 -5.55
N GLN A 30 -20.55 10.89 -4.40
CA GLN A 30 -19.18 10.40 -4.32
C GLN A 30 -19.17 8.98 -4.89
N THR A 31 -18.57 8.76 -6.06
CA THR A 31 -18.49 7.44 -6.68
C THR A 31 -17.59 6.56 -5.83
N THR A 32 -18.19 5.76 -4.95
CA THR A 32 -17.50 4.75 -4.16
C THR A 32 -16.93 3.69 -5.09
N PHE A 33 -15.60 3.61 -5.17
CA PHE A 33 -14.90 2.59 -5.95
C PHE A 33 -15.07 1.21 -5.27
N LYS A 34 -15.82 0.30 -5.89
CA LYS A 34 -16.16 -1.01 -5.32
C LYS A 34 -15.67 -2.16 -6.19
N THR A 35 -15.02 -3.15 -5.57
CA THR A 35 -14.65 -4.41 -6.24
C THR A 35 -15.83 -5.39 -6.25
N TYR A 36 -16.07 -6.02 -7.41
CA TYR A 36 -17.18 -6.97 -7.59
C TYR A 36 -16.68 -8.41 -7.66
N ARG A 37 -17.34 -9.34 -6.97
CA ARG A 37 -17.04 -10.79 -7.10
C ARG A 37 -17.20 -11.31 -8.54
N ARG A 38 -18.04 -10.67 -9.36
CA ARG A 38 -18.25 -10.99 -10.79
C ARG A 38 -16.98 -10.86 -11.65
N ARG A 39 -15.94 -10.13 -11.22
CA ARG A 39 -14.67 -9.98 -11.97
C ARG A 39 -14.01 -11.32 -12.30
N TYR A 40 -14.08 -12.29 -11.39
CA TYR A 40 -13.51 -13.62 -11.61
C TYR A 40 -14.31 -14.45 -12.61
N PHE A 41 -15.63 -14.27 -12.65
CA PHE A 41 -16.49 -14.90 -13.67
C PHE A 41 -16.19 -14.35 -15.08
N VAL A 42 -15.95 -13.04 -15.20
CA VAL A 42 -15.54 -12.41 -16.47
C VAL A 42 -14.19 -12.98 -16.93
N LEU A 43 -13.19 -13.00 -16.04
CA LEU A 43 -11.87 -13.57 -16.33
C LEU A 43 -11.96 -15.04 -16.75
N PHE A 44 -12.71 -15.85 -16.01
CA PHE A 44 -12.92 -17.27 -16.29
C PHE A 44 -13.52 -17.48 -17.69
N THR A 45 -14.54 -16.72 -18.05
CA THR A 45 -15.21 -16.89 -19.34
C THR A 45 -14.32 -16.46 -20.51
N VAL A 46 -13.57 -15.36 -20.37
CA VAL A 46 -12.60 -14.92 -21.39
C VAL A 46 -11.46 -15.93 -21.54
N ALA A 47 -10.99 -16.51 -20.44
CA ALA A 47 -10.01 -17.60 -20.48
C ALA A 47 -10.59 -18.86 -21.13
N LEU A 48 -11.82 -19.24 -20.80
CA LEU A 48 -12.49 -20.41 -21.37
C LEU A 48 -12.61 -20.30 -22.90
N ILE A 49 -13.07 -19.17 -23.43
CA ILE A 49 -13.15 -18.97 -24.89
C ILE A 49 -11.76 -19.04 -25.53
N ASN A 50 -10.75 -18.45 -24.89
CA ASN A 50 -9.36 -18.52 -25.36
C ASN A 50 -8.75 -19.94 -25.25
N ILE A 51 -9.28 -20.84 -24.43
CA ILE A 51 -8.90 -22.26 -24.38
C ILE A 51 -9.56 -23.03 -25.54
N LEU A 52 -10.84 -22.77 -25.78
CA LEU A 52 -11.64 -23.54 -26.74
C LEU A 52 -11.24 -23.30 -28.20
N LEU A 53 -10.85 -22.09 -28.57
CA LEU A 53 -10.47 -21.74 -29.94
C LEU A 53 -9.20 -22.46 -30.43
N PRO A 54 -8.07 -22.48 -29.67
CA PRO A 54 -6.88 -23.26 -30.04
C PRO A 54 -7.11 -24.78 -30.03
N TRP A 55 -7.98 -25.29 -29.15
CA TRP A 55 -8.40 -26.69 -29.22
C TRP A 55 -9.13 -26.97 -30.56
N ALA A 56 -10.06 -26.10 -30.95
CA ALA A 56 -10.75 -26.19 -32.24
C ALA A 56 -9.79 -26.05 -33.44
N TRP A 57 -8.72 -25.25 -33.31
CA TRP A 57 -7.69 -25.13 -34.34
C TRP A 57 -6.94 -26.45 -34.59
N LEU A 58 -6.53 -27.14 -33.53
CA LEU A 58 -5.66 -28.34 -33.59
C LEU A 58 -6.40 -29.66 -33.88
N SER A 59 -7.72 -29.66 -34.07
CA SER A 59 -8.52 -30.90 -34.15
C SER A 59 -8.07 -31.91 -35.22
N TYR A 60 -7.42 -31.46 -36.30
CA TYR A 60 -6.91 -32.34 -37.36
C TYR A 60 -5.39 -32.50 -37.36
N ALA A 61 -4.64 -31.52 -36.84
CA ALA A 61 -3.18 -31.51 -36.90
C ALA A 61 -2.57 -32.69 -36.13
N VAL A 62 -3.17 -33.04 -34.99
CA VAL A 62 -2.67 -34.08 -34.07
C VAL A 62 -3.04 -35.49 -34.53
N VAL A 63 -4.08 -35.62 -35.34
CA VAL A 63 -4.58 -36.88 -35.93
C VAL A 63 -4.54 -36.81 -37.46
N SER A 64 -3.40 -36.35 -37.98
CA SER A 64 -3.23 -36.02 -39.39
C SER A 64 -3.33 -37.24 -40.31
N THR A 65 -2.95 -38.44 -39.86
CA THR A 65 -3.07 -39.69 -40.63
C THR A 65 -4.54 -40.07 -40.84
N TYR A 66 -5.33 -40.09 -39.77
CA TYR A 66 -6.76 -40.39 -39.86
C TYR A 66 -7.53 -39.28 -40.60
N ALA A 67 -7.11 -38.02 -40.48
CA ALA A 67 -7.72 -36.92 -41.24
C ALA A 67 -7.44 -37.01 -42.74
N GLN A 68 -6.24 -37.46 -43.16
CA GLN A 68 -5.94 -37.73 -44.57
C GLN A 68 -6.86 -38.81 -45.14
N GLU A 69 -7.08 -39.89 -44.38
CA GLU A 69 -7.98 -40.98 -44.77
C GLU A 69 -9.43 -40.52 -44.89
N LEU A 70 -9.94 -39.74 -43.92
CA LEU A 70 -11.31 -39.22 -43.93
C LEU A 70 -11.60 -38.31 -45.13
N PHE A 71 -10.66 -37.41 -45.48
CA PHE A 71 -10.86 -36.41 -46.52
C PHE A 71 -10.33 -36.86 -47.90
N GLY A 72 -9.56 -37.94 -47.98
CA GLY A 72 -8.91 -38.41 -49.21
C GLY A 72 -7.89 -37.41 -49.76
N VAL A 73 -7.17 -36.69 -48.89
CA VAL A 73 -6.21 -35.64 -49.27
C VAL A 73 -4.81 -35.94 -48.73
N GLY A 74 -3.78 -35.37 -49.36
CA GLY A 74 -2.39 -35.52 -48.93
C GLY A 74 -2.03 -34.78 -47.63
N PRO A 75 -0.85 -35.05 -47.05
CA PRO A 75 -0.42 -34.46 -45.78
C PRO A 75 -0.25 -32.93 -45.87
N THR A 76 0.13 -32.41 -47.04
CA THR A 76 0.22 -30.97 -47.30
C THR A 76 -1.13 -30.28 -47.21
N ALA A 77 -2.21 -30.93 -47.67
CA ALA A 77 -3.57 -30.40 -47.56
C ALA A 77 -4.04 -30.34 -46.10
N ILE A 78 -3.67 -31.32 -45.26
CA ILE A 78 -4.00 -31.27 -43.83
C ILE A 78 -3.23 -30.13 -43.12
N ASN A 79 -1.97 -29.89 -43.48
CA ASN A 79 -1.19 -28.78 -42.92
C ASN A 79 -1.81 -27.40 -43.22
N TRP A 80 -2.52 -27.26 -44.34
CA TRP A 80 -3.24 -26.03 -44.66
C TRP A 80 -4.30 -25.65 -43.62
N PHE A 81 -4.87 -26.59 -42.87
CA PHE A 81 -5.79 -26.24 -41.77
C PHE A 81 -5.10 -25.39 -40.70
N SER A 82 -3.84 -25.69 -40.38
CA SER A 82 -3.06 -24.93 -39.42
C SER A 82 -2.57 -23.61 -40.00
N THR A 83 -2.08 -23.63 -41.24
CA THR A 83 -1.55 -22.46 -41.95
C THR A 83 -2.63 -21.41 -42.21
N VAL A 84 -3.82 -21.82 -42.69
CA VAL A 84 -4.90 -20.87 -42.99
C VAL A 84 -5.36 -20.17 -41.73
N TYR A 85 -5.44 -20.89 -40.60
CA TYR A 85 -5.82 -20.30 -39.31
C TYR A 85 -4.85 -19.17 -38.93
N GLY A 86 -3.54 -19.38 -39.06
CA GLY A 86 -2.54 -18.32 -38.82
C GLY A 86 -2.63 -17.14 -39.82
N LEU A 87 -2.95 -17.39 -41.09
CA LEU A 87 -3.10 -16.34 -42.11
C LEU A 87 -4.35 -15.47 -41.89
N THR A 88 -5.41 -16.01 -41.30
CA THR A 88 -6.63 -15.22 -41.02
C THR A 88 -6.40 -14.09 -40.02
N PHE A 89 -5.27 -14.06 -39.31
CA PHE A 89 -4.88 -12.96 -38.42
C PHE A 89 -4.34 -11.72 -39.16
N ALA A 90 -4.16 -11.78 -40.48
CA ALA A 90 -3.64 -10.68 -41.30
C ALA A 90 -4.40 -9.33 -41.14
N PRO A 91 -5.74 -9.27 -40.96
CA PRO A 91 -6.45 -8.00 -40.73
C PRO A 91 -6.36 -7.56 -39.25
N PHE A 92 -5.16 -7.60 -38.66
CA PHE A 92 -4.93 -7.43 -37.21
C PHE A 92 -5.39 -6.10 -36.61
N THR A 93 -5.61 -5.07 -37.43
CA THR A 93 -6.15 -3.77 -36.99
C THR A 93 -7.68 -3.77 -36.85
N LEU A 94 -8.39 -4.74 -37.43
CA LEU A 94 -9.86 -4.77 -37.45
C LEU A 94 -10.44 -5.04 -36.05
N SER A 95 -9.95 -6.08 -35.35
CA SER A 95 -10.47 -6.40 -34.02
C SER A 95 -10.10 -5.34 -32.99
N GLY A 96 -8.89 -4.78 -33.07
CA GLY A 96 -8.49 -3.60 -32.27
C GLY A 96 -9.43 -2.41 -32.48
N TRP A 97 -9.84 -2.14 -33.73
CA TRP A 97 -10.83 -1.11 -34.04
C TRP A 97 -12.21 -1.41 -33.46
N VAL A 98 -12.69 -2.67 -33.58
CA VAL A 98 -14.00 -3.07 -33.02
C VAL A 98 -14.02 -2.94 -31.51
N ILE A 99 -12.97 -3.39 -30.82
CA ILE A 99 -12.86 -3.29 -29.36
C ILE A 99 -12.83 -1.82 -28.92
N ASN A 100 -12.04 -0.99 -29.60
CA ASN A 100 -11.91 0.42 -29.27
C ASN A 100 -13.21 1.21 -29.53
N LYS A 101 -13.89 0.97 -30.66
CA LYS A 101 -15.09 1.70 -31.07
C LYS A 101 -16.38 1.20 -30.43
N PHE A 102 -16.58 -0.11 -30.33
CA PHE A 102 -17.83 -0.74 -29.89
C PHE A 102 -17.72 -1.44 -28.53
N GLY A 103 -16.53 -1.48 -27.93
CA GLY A 103 -16.30 -2.02 -26.60
C GLY A 103 -16.13 -3.55 -26.55
N MET A 104 -15.72 -4.03 -25.37
CA MET A 104 -15.39 -5.43 -25.09
C MET A 104 -16.53 -6.41 -25.39
N ARG A 105 -17.78 -6.09 -25.00
CA ARG A 105 -18.94 -6.99 -25.19
C ARG A 105 -19.22 -7.26 -26.66
N THR A 106 -19.12 -6.24 -27.50
CA THR A 106 -19.34 -6.39 -28.95
C THR A 106 -18.28 -7.30 -29.57
N SER A 107 -17.02 -7.17 -29.13
CA SER A 107 -15.94 -8.06 -29.55
C SER A 107 -16.19 -9.52 -29.11
N LEU A 108 -16.61 -9.72 -27.85
CA LEU A 108 -16.93 -11.06 -27.33
C LEU A 108 -18.10 -11.72 -28.04
N ILE A 109 -19.17 -10.99 -28.33
CA ILE A 109 -20.32 -11.51 -29.07
C ILE A 109 -19.93 -11.83 -30.51
N THR A 110 -19.20 -10.93 -31.17
CA THR A 110 -18.76 -11.14 -32.56
C THR A 110 -17.84 -12.37 -32.66
N GLY A 111 -16.85 -12.46 -31.76
CA GLY A 111 -15.99 -13.64 -31.64
C GLY A 111 -16.78 -14.90 -31.32
N GLY A 112 -17.69 -14.87 -30.34
CA GLY A 112 -18.50 -16.03 -29.97
C GLY A 112 -19.40 -16.54 -31.10
N VAL A 113 -20.03 -15.64 -31.85
CA VAL A 113 -20.85 -16.00 -33.03
C VAL A 113 -19.99 -16.62 -34.11
N LEU A 114 -18.85 -16.00 -34.47
CA LEU A 114 -17.91 -16.56 -35.45
C LEU A 114 -17.36 -17.92 -35.00
N MET A 115 -16.99 -18.05 -33.72
CA MET A 115 -16.53 -19.31 -33.14
C MET A 115 -17.58 -20.41 -33.31
N THR A 116 -18.83 -20.13 -32.94
CA THR A 116 -19.93 -21.10 -33.02
C THR A 116 -20.18 -21.50 -34.48
N VAL A 117 -20.36 -20.52 -35.37
CA VAL A 117 -20.61 -20.76 -36.80
C VAL A 117 -19.44 -21.54 -37.43
N GLY A 118 -18.20 -21.14 -37.17
CA GLY A 118 -17.01 -21.79 -37.69
C GLY A 118 -16.89 -23.25 -37.23
N SER A 119 -17.12 -23.52 -35.94
CA SER A 119 -17.11 -24.88 -35.40
C SER A 119 -18.20 -25.76 -36.00
N TRP A 120 -19.43 -25.27 -36.15
CA TRP A 120 -20.52 -26.07 -36.73
C TRP A 120 -20.35 -26.29 -38.24
N ILE A 121 -19.83 -25.33 -39.00
CA ILE A 121 -19.44 -25.52 -40.42
C ILE A 121 -18.34 -26.57 -40.51
N LYS A 122 -17.33 -26.49 -39.63
CA LYS A 122 -16.24 -27.46 -39.57
C LYS A 122 -16.76 -28.86 -39.26
N TYR A 123 -17.68 -29.00 -38.30
CA TYR A 123 -18.34 -30.27 -38.00
C TYR A 123 -19.13 -30.82 -39.20
N ALA A 124 -19.95 -29.99 -39.87
CA ALA A 124 -20.71 -30.40 -41.04
C ALA A 124 -19.81 -30.89 -42.20
N GLY A 125 -18.67 -30.22 -42.42
CA GLY A 125 -17.67 -30.65 -43.38
C GLY A 125 -17.02 -31.98 -43.00
N THR A 126 -16.72 -32.17 -41.71
CA THR A 126 -16.13 -33.42 -41.19
C THR A 126 -17.09 -34.59 -41.30
N LEU A 127 -18.37 -34.38 -40.95
CA LEU A 127 -19.41 -35.41 -40.98
C LEU A 127 -19.63 -35.97 -42.39
N LYS A 128 -19.48 -35.11 -43.41
CA LYS A 128 -19.63 -35.49 -44.82
C LYS A 128 -18.30 -35.81 -45.52
N GLY A 129 -17.16 -35.71 -44.84
CA GLY A 129 -15.83 -35.87 -45.44
C GLY A 129 -15.47 -34.82 -46.51
N ILE A 130 -16.09 -33.63 -46.48
CA ILE A 130 -15.85 -32.57 -47.48
C ILE A 130 -14.78 -31.61 -46.98
N TYR A 131 -13.57 -31.72 -47.52
CA TYR A 131 -12.40 -30.92 -47.15
C TYR A 131 -12.63 -29.41 -47.24
N SER A 132 -13.23 -28.92 -48.32
CA SER A 132 -13.44 -27.48 -48.56
C SER A 132 -14.40 -26.85 -47.54
N VAL A 133 -15.44 -27.57 -47.12
CA VAL A 133 -16.38 -27.11 -46.09
C VAL A 133 -15.71 -27.08 -44.72
N ALA A 134 -14.93 -28.11 -44.39
CA ALA A 134 -14.14 -28.12 -43.16
C ALA A 134 -13.14 -26.95 -43.13
N MET A 135 -12.52 -26.65 -44.28
CA MET A 135 -11.57 -25.53 -44.42
C MET A 135 -12.25 -24.18 -44.26
N LEU A 136 -13.46 -24.00 -44.81
CA LEU A 136 -14.26 -22.78 -44.58
C LEU A 136 -14.53 -22.57 -43.09
N GLY A 137 -14.89 -23.62 -42.36
CA GLY A 137 -15.05 -23.56 -40.90
C GLY A 137 -13.77 -23.15 -40.18
N GLN A 138 -12.61 -23.66 -40.61
CA GLN A 138 -11.30 -23.29 -40.07
C GLN A 138 -10.96 -21.82 -40.26
N VAL A 139 -11.26 -21.25 -41.44
CA VAL A 139 -11.07 -19.82 -41.74
C VAL A 139 -11.94 -18.96 -40.80
N VAL A 140 -13.21 -19.34 -40.61
CA VAL A 140 -14.12 -18.61 -39.72
C VAL A 140 -13.65 -18.68 -38.25
N LEU A 141 -13.13 -19.83 -37.82
CA LEU A 141 -12.53 -20.00 -36.49
C LEU A 141 -11.31 -19.11 -36.27
N GLY A 142 -10.45 -18.96 -37.27
CA GLY A 142 -9.29 -18.08 -37.19
C GLY A 142 -9.68 -16.60 -37.09
N LEU A 143 -10.67 -16.15 -37.87
CA LEU A 143 -11.25 -14.81 -37.76
C LEU A 143 -11.84 -14.55 -36.37
N SER A 144 -12.46 -15.56 -35.75
CA SER A 144 -12.99 -15.46 -34.39
C SER A 144 -11.91 -15.14 -33.36
N GLN A 145 -10.76 -15.83 -33.41
CA GLN A 145 -9.70 -15.70 -32.41
C GLN A 145 -9.16 -14.26 -32.32
N MET A 146 -9.15 -13.51 -33.42
CA MET A 146 -8.71 -12.12 -33.46
C MET A 146 -9.50 -11.20 -32.51
N PHE A 147 -10.78 -11.49 -32.29
CA PHE A 147 -11.67 -10.69 -31.43
C PHE A 147 -11.54 -11.01 -29.95
N VAL A 148 -10.90 -12.12 -29.60
CA VAL A 148 -10.87 -12.65 -28.23
C VAL A 148 -9.45 -12.68 -27.63
N ILE A 149 -8.42 -12.84 -28.48
CA ILE A 149 -7.03 -13.03 -28.04
C ILE A 149 -6.44 -11.80 -27.31
N GLY A 150 -6.89 -10.59 -27.63
CA GLY A 150 -6.42 -9.34 -27.00
C GLY A 150 -7.23 -8.88 -25.78
N LEU A 151 -8.24 -9.64 -25.36
CA LEU A 151 -9.12 -9.26 -24.24
C LEU A 151 -8.53 -9.42 -22.83
N PRO A 152 -7.61 -10.36 -22.52
CA PRO A 152 -7.05 -10.51 -21.18
C PRO A 152 -6.47 -9.21 -20.55
N PRO A 153 -5.61 -8.44 -21.23
CA PRO A 153 -5.10 -7.18 -20.66
C PRO A 153 -6.21 -6.13 -20.49
N LEU A 154 -7.22 -6.12 -21.37
CA LEU A 154 -8.37 -5.23 -21.25
C LEU A 154 -9.24 -5.60 -20.03
N VAL A 155 -9.46 -6.90 -19.79
CA VAL A 155 -10.18 -7.37 -18.59
C VAL A 155 -9.42 -7.02 -17.32
N SER A 156 -8.10 -7.20 -17.33
CA SER A 156 -7.22 -6.83 -16.21
C SER A 156 -7.30 -5.33 -15.90
N GLU A 157 -7.28 -4.48 -16.94
CA GLU A 157 -7.44 -3.04 -16.78
C GLU A 157 -8.81 -2.63 -16.23
N LEU A 158 -9.89 -3.21 -16.77
CA LEU A 158 -11.26 -2.82 -16.46
C LEU A 158 -11.77 -3.38 -15.12
N TRP A 159 -11.32 -4.57 -14.71
CA TRP A 159 -11.92 -5.33 -13.60
C TRP A 159 -10.97 -5.59 -12.41
N PHE A 160 -9.67 -5.32 -12.54
CA PHE A 160 -8.66 -5.60 -11.52
C PHE A 160 -7.82 -4.35 -11.14
N GLU A 161 -7.41 -4.33 -9.87
CA GLU A 161 -6.58 -3.26 -9.30
C GLU A 161 -5.13 -3.35 -9.79
N PRO A 162 -4.41 -2.23 -10.00
CA PRO A 162 -3.04 -2.19 -10.53
C PRO A 162 -2.04 -3.09 -9.82
N LYS A 163 -2.17 -3.24 -8.49
CA LYS A 163 -1.30 -4.10 -7.66
C LYS A 163 -1.42 -5.59 -8.01
N HIS A 164 -2.50 -5.97 -8.70
CA HIS A 164 -2.86 -7.35 -9.01
C HIS A 164 -3.26 -7.52 -10.49
N ARG A 165 -2.71 -6.72 -11.42
CA ARG A 165 -3.07 -6.80 -12.86
C ARG A 165 -2.30 -7.86 -13.65
N THR A 166 -1.03 -8.13 -13.32
CA THR A 166 -0.24 -9.08 -14.11
C THR A 166 -0.78 -10.51 -13.96
N LEU A 167 -1.26 -10.91 -12.79
CA LEU A 167 -1.82 -12.25 -12.58
C LEU A 167 -3.08 -12.54 -13.45
N PRO A 168 -4.13 -11.70 -13.48
CA PRO A 168 -5.26 -11.86 -14.41
C PRO A 168 -4.85 -11.83 -15.89
N THR A 169 -3.95 -10.93 -16.28
CA THR A 169 -3.45 -10.88 -17.67
C THR A 169 -2.68 -12.15 -18.02
N ALA A 170 -1.84 -12.66 -17.11
CA ALA A 170 -1.13 -13.92 -17.28
C ALA A 170 -2.10 -15.10 -17.39
N LEU A 171 -3.08 -15.22 -16.49
CA LEU A 171 -4.09 -16.27 -16.52
C LEU A 171 -4.87 -16.28 -17.84
N GLY A 172 -5.31 -15.11 -18.33
CA GLY A 172 -6.03 -15.02 -19.60
C GLY A 172 -5.13 -15.20 -20.82
N SER A 173 -3.85 -14.82 -20.76
CA SER A 173 -2.90 -14.93 -21.89
C SER A 173 -2.26 -16.32 -22.01
N ILE A 174 -2.26 -17.10 -20.93
CA ILE A 174 -1.84 -18.51 -20.92
C ILE A 174 -2.96 -19.43 -21.40
N ALA A 175 -4.22 -18.95 -21.38
CA ALA A 175 -5.39 -19.71 -21.79
C ALA A 175 -5.27 -20.30 -23.22
N PRO A 176 -4.76 -19.59 -24.24
CA PRO A 176 -4.53 -20.19 -25.55
C PRO A 176 -3.53 -21.34 -25.54
N THR A 177 -2.45 -21.19 -24.77
CA THR A 177 -1.41 -22.22 -24.59
C THR A 177 -1.98 -23.47 -23.92
N LEU A 178 -2.82 -23.30 -22.90
CA LEU A 178 -3.53 -24.41 -22.25
C LEU A 178 -4.51 -25.10 -23.20
N GLY A 179 -5.23 -24.33 -24.03
CA GLY A 179 -6.10 -24.86 -25.08
C GLY A 179 -5.36 -25.73 -26.08
N SER A 180 -4.20 -25.27 -26.55
CA SER A 180 -3.33 -26.04 -27.44
C SER A 180 -2.84 -27.33 -26.78
N MET A 181 -2.43 -27.26 -25.50
CA MET A 181 -2.00 -28.44 -24.74
C MET A 181 -3.13 -29.47 -24.61
N LEU A 182 -4.34 -29.04 -24.22
CA LEU A 182 -5.50 -29.91 -24.10
C LEU A 182 -5.88 -30.51 -25.45
N GLY A 183 -5.84 -29.72 -26.53
CA GLY A 183 -6.07 -30.21 -27.89
C GLY A 183 -5.07 -31.29 -28.29
N THR A 184 -3.77 -31.05 -28.13
CA THR A 184 -2.72 -32.02 -28.48
C THR A 184 -2.76 -33.29 -27.63
N LEU A 185 -3.07 -33.17 -26.33
CA LEU A 185 -3.10 -34.34 -25.44
C LEU A 185 -4.41 -35.12 -25.54
N ALA A 186 -5.57 -34.46 -25.65
CA ALA A 186 -6.86 -35.13 -25.62
C ALA A 186 -7.28 -35.69 -26.99
N GLN A 187 -6.96 -34.99 -28.07
CA GLN A 187 -7.46 -35.32 -29.41
C GLN A 187 -7.09 -36.74 -29.89
N PRO A 188 -5.86 -37.26 -29.68
CA PRO A 188 -5.50 -38.63 -30.07
C PRO A 188 -6.29 -39.71 -29.33
N TYR A 189 -6.68 -39.48 -28.07
CA TYR A 189 -7.47 -40.44 -27.29
C TYR A 189 -8.95 -40.41 -27.67
N ILE A 190 -9.46 -39.28 -28.15
CA ILE A 190 -10.86 -39.13 -28.57
C ILE A 190 -11.04 -39.67 -30.00
N ALA A 191 -10.12 -39.34 -30.91
CA ALA A 191 -10.18 -39.71 -32.33
C ALA A 191 -9.27 -40.89 -32.65
N THR A 192 -9.61 -42.09 -32.14
CA THR A 192 -8.81 -43.32 -32.33
C THR A 192 -8.95 -43.97 -33.72
N SER A 193 -9.89 -43.48 -34.54
CA SER A 193 -10.16 -43.99 -35.89
C SER A 193 -10.81 -42.88 -36.75
N PRO A 194 -10.79 -42.98 -38.09
CA PRO A 194 -11.38 -41.98 -38.98
C PRO A 194 -12.84 -41.65 -38.67
N ASP A 195 -13.66 -42.66 -38.35
CA ASP A 195 -15.08 -42.49 -38.00
C ASP A 195 -15.30 -41.70 -36.70
N LYS A 196 -14.32 -41.72 -35.79
CA LYS A 196 -14.37 -41.00 -34.51
C LYS A 196 -13.90 -39.54 -34.61
N ILE A 197 -13.40 -39.10 -35.76
CA ILE A 197 -13.02 -37.70 -35.97
C ILE A 197 -14.26 -36.79 -35.93
N ALA A 198 -15.35 -37.14 -36.62
CA ALA A 198 -16.56 -36.31 -36.61
C ALA A 198 -17.16 -36.14 -35.19
N PRO A 199 -17.31 -37.20 -34.37
CA PRO A 199 -17.67 -37.08 -32.95
C PRO A 199 -16.70 -36.20 -32.14
N SER A 200 -15.39 -36.27 -32.39
CA SER A 200 -14.43 -35.42 -31.69
C SER A 200 -14.63 -33.93 -31.98
N VAL A 201 -14.91 -33.58 -33.25
CA VAL A 201 -15.20 -32.21 -33.67
C VAL A 201 -16.57 -31.75 -33.15
N LEU A 202 -17.54 -32.66 -33.00
CA LEU A 202 -18.83 -32.37 -32.38
C LEU A 202 -18.68 -31.93 -30.92
N ILE A 203 -17.86 -32.65 -30.12
CA ILE A 203 -17.60 -32.30 -28.73
C ILE A 203 -17.06 -30.86 -28.65
N VAL A 204 -16.08 -30.53 -29.47
CA VAL A 204 -15.50 -29.18 -29.51
C VAL A 204 -16.55 -28.14 -29.98
N SER A 205 -17.42 -28.50 -30.91
CA SER A 205 -18.50 -27.62 -31.38
C SER A 205 -19.56 -27.32 -30.30
N VAL A 206 -19.88 -28.31 -29.47
CA VAL A 206 -20.77 -28.12 -28.31
C VAL A 206 -20.08 -27.22 -27.27
N LEU A 207 -18.82 -27.50 -26.93
CA LEU A 207 -18.08 -26.71 -25.95
C LEU A 207 -17.92 -25.25 -26.37
N THR A 208 -17.57 -25.00 -27.64
CA THR A 208 -17.49 -23.65 -28.21
C THR A 208 -18.84 -22.93 -28.19
N THR A 209 -19.94 -23.63 -28.46
CA THR A 209 -21.29 -23.06 -28.33
C THR A 209 -21.57 -22.63 -26.89
N VAL A 210 -21.25 -23.47 -25.90
CA VAL A 210 -21.39 -23.13 -24.46
C VAL A 210 -20.53 -21.91 -24.10
N GLY A 211 -19.27 -21.87 -24.54
CA GLY A 211 -18.37 -20.75 -24.32
C GLY A 211 -18.88 -19.42 -24.90
N SER A 212 -19.44 -19.47 -26.12
CA SER A 212 -20.06 -18.33 -26.80
C SER A 212 -21.27 -17.78 -26.02
N VAL A 213 -22.16 -18.68 -25.57
CA VAL A 213 -23.34 -18.30 -24.78
C VAL A 213 -22.93 -17.64 -23.47
N LEU A 214 -21.95 -18.20 -22.75
CA LEU A 214 -21.42 -17.59 -21.52
C LEU A 214 -20.81 -16.20 -21.80
N GLY A 215 -20.09 -16.05 -22.91
CA GLY A 215 -19.51 -14.77 -23.34
C GLY A 215 -20.55 -13.68 -23.59
N ALA A 216 -21.74 -14.03 -24.09
CA ALA A 216 -22.81 -13.08 -24.39
C ALA A 216 -23.41 -12.39 -23.14
N PHE A 217 -23.31 -13.05 -21.97
CA PHE A 217 -23.80 -12.51 -20.69
C PHE A 217 -22.77 -11.62 -19.95
N ILE A 218 -21.60 -11.37 -20.55
CA ILE A 218 -20.57 -10.51 -19.97
C ILE A 218 -20.91 -9.03 -20.19
N PRO A 219 -20.91 -8.20 -19.13
CA PRO A 219 -21.08 -6.76 -19.27
C PRO A 219 -19.78 -6.09 -19.77
N SER A 220 -19.90 -5.06 -20.60
CA SER A 220 -18.75 -4.39 -21.24
C SER A 220 -17.80 -3.70 -20.25
N LYS A 221 -18.33 -3.19 -19.14
CA LYS A 221 -17.63 -2.45 -18.08
C LYS A 221 -18.29 -2.75 -16.73
N PRO A 222 -17.56 -2.67 -15.60
CA PRO A 222 -18.19 -2.78 -14.28
C PRO A 222 -19.20 -1.62 -14.03
N PRO A 223 -20.23 -1.82 -13.20
CA PRO A 223 -21.26 -0.80 -12.94
C PRO A 223 -20.73 0.50 -12.34
N THR A 224 -19.67 0.41 -11.53
CA THR A 224 -18.86 1.55 -11.09
C THR A 224 -17.42 1.34 -11.59
N PRO A 225 -16.77 2.36 -12.18
CA PRO A 225 -15.35 2.27 -12.48
C PRO A 225 -14.57 2.01 -11.19
N LEU A 226 -13.48 1.26 -11.28
CA LEU A 226 -12.67 0.86 -10.12
C LEU A 226 -11.62 1.92 -9.75
N GLN A 227 -11.30 2.84 -10.67
CA GLN A 227 -10.27 3.89 -10.50
C GLN A 227 -10.54 5.11 -11.40
N ALA A 228 -9.95 6.24 -11.03
CA ALA A 228 -9.91 7.47 -11.83
C ALA A 228 -9.29 7.27 -13.22
N SER A 229 -8.31 6.36 -13.39
CA SER A 229 -7.68 6.06 -14.70
C SER A 229 -8.55 5.28 -15.68
N THR A 230 -9.52 4.51 -15.18
CA THR A 230 -10.56 3.84 -15.99
C THR A 230 -11.77 4.76 -16.21
N ALA A 231 -11.96 5.74 -15.32
CA ALA A 231 -12.95 6.80 -15.43
C ALA A 231 -12.47 7.98 -16.30
N ALA A 232 -11.15 8.16 -16.43
CA ALA A 232 -10.52 9.15 -17.28
C ALA A 232 -10.93 8.86 -18.72
N GLN A 233 -11.63 9.80 -19.33
CA GLN A 233 -11.94 9.74 -20.75
C GLN A 233 -10.61 9.69 -21.50
N ARG A 234 -10.31 8.54 -22.12
CA ARG A 234 -9.21 8.41 -23.07
C ARG A 234 -9.37 9.57 -24.08
N PRO A 235 -8.29 10.30 -24.44
CA PRO A 235 -8.39 11.36 -25.43
C PRO A 235 -9.06 10.77 -26.68
N ASN A 236 -10.06 11.46 -27.22
CA ASN A 236 -10.87 11.01 -28.36
C ASN A 236 -10.05 11.14 -29.66
N ASN A 237 -8.86 10.53 -29.66
CA ASN A 237 -7.98 10.47 -30.80
C ASN A 237 -8.62 9.53 -31.82
N SER A 238 -8.50 9.90 -33.09
CA SER A 238 -8.90 8.99 -34.17
C SER A 238 -8.06 7.71 -34.07
N PHE A 239 -8.68 6.54 -34.21
CA PHE A 239 -8.02 5.23 -34.22
C PHE A 239 -6.77 5.19 -35.11
N LYS A 240 -6.78 5.92 -36.24
CA LYS A 240 -5.63 6.06 -37.14
C LYS A 240 -4.44 6.77 -36.48
N SER A 241 -4.70 7.79 -35.66
CA SER A 241 -3.70 8.53 -34.91
C SER A 241 -3.01 7.64 -33.88
N ASP A 242 -3.77 6.81 -33.17
CA ASP A 242 -3.22 5.90 -32.16
C ASP A 242 -2.34 4.81 -32.78
N ILE A 243 -2.75 4.24 -33.93
CA ILE A 243 -1.90 3.32 -34.70
C ILE A 243 -0.60 4.01 -35.12
N TRP A 244 -0.69 5.23 -35.65
CA TRP A 244 0.48 5.94 -36.14
C TRP A 244 1.44 6.33 -35.01
N ALA A 245 0.90 6.72 -33.86
CA ALA A 245 1.68 7.00 -32.66
C ALA A 245 2.40 5.73 -32.15
N MET A 246 1.72 4.58 -32.14
CA MET A 246 2.29 3.29 -31.78
C MET A 246 3.45 2.91 -32.72
N VAL A 247 3.23 2.96 -34.04
CA VAL A 247 4.22 2.52 -35.05
C VAL A 247 5.44 3.45 -35.11
N LYS A 248 5.28 4.75 -34.82
CA LYS A 248 6.40 5.70 -34.76
C LYS A 248 7.23 5.58 -33.49
N SER A 249 6.73 4.94 -32.44
CA SER A 249 7.49 4.77 -31.20
C SER A 249 8.61 3.73 -31.41
N PRO A 250 9.88 4.10 -31.19
CA PRO A 250 10.97 3.13 -31.22
C PRO A 250 10.91 2.15 -30.05
N GLU A 251 10.37 2.57 -28.91
CA GLU A 251 10.16 1.71 -27.73
C GLU A 251 9.15 0.59 -28.01
N PHE A 252 8.12 0.87 -28.82
CA PHE A 252 7.20 -0.16 -29.33
C PHE A 252 7.99 -1.26 -30.04
N TRP A 253 8.80 -0.92 -31.05
CA TRP A 253 9.51 -1.91 -31.86
C TRP A 253 10.53 -2.72 -31.08
N MET A 254 11.17 -2.14 -30.07
CA MET A 254 12.14 -2.86 -29.22
C MET A 254 11.51 -3.96 -28.38
N ILE A 255 10.24 -3.83 -27.99
CA ILE A 255 9.47 -4.86 -27.26
C ILE A 255 8.66 -5.72 -28.25
N ALA A 256 8.11 -5.13 -29.30
CA ALA A 256 7.25 -5.81 -30.26
C ALA A 256 8.00 -6.80 -31.15
N THR A 257 9.21 -6.46 -31.60
CA THR A 257 10.02 -7.32 -32.46
C THR A 257 10.34 -8.68 -31.82
N PRO A 258 10.90 -8.75 -30.60
CA PRO A 258 11.18 -10.05 -29.96
C PRO A 258 9.89 -10.81 -29.64
N PHE A 259 8.77 -10.14 -29.37
CA PHE A 259 7.47 -10.79 -29.19
C PHE A 259 6.95 -11.42 -30.49
N ILE A 260 6.83 -10.62 -31.56
CA ILE A 260 6.29 -11.05 -32.86
C ILE A 260 7.16 -12.16 -33.43
N MET A 261 8.48 -11.98 -33.43
CA MET A 261 9.40 -12.96 -33.98
C MET A 261 9.49 -14.20 -33.08
N GLY A 262 9.53 -14.02 -31.76
CA GLY A 262 9.54 -15.14 -30.81
C GLY A 262 8.32 -16.04 -30.97
N LEU A 263 7.13 -15.45 -31.13
CA LEU A 263 5.89 -16.18 -31.40
C LEU A 263 5.90 -16.84 -32.78
N ALA A 264 6.38 -16.14 -33.81
CA ALA A 264 6.44 -16.67 -35.17
C ALA A 264 7.37 -17.89 -35.26
N ILE A 265 8.59 -17.78 -34.73
CA ILE A 265 9.54 -18.90 -34.69
C ILE A 265 9.02 -20.05 -33.82
N PHE A 266 8.36 -19.75 -32.70
CA PHE A 266 7.73 -20.79 -31.89
C PHE A 266 6.69 -21.58 -32.69
N ASN A 267 5.85 -20.92 -33.49
CA ASN A 267 4.87 -21.60 -34.35
C ASN A 267 5.55 -22.49 -35.41
N VAL A 268 6.66 -22.02 -36.00
CA VAL A 268 7.44 -22.82 -36.96
C VAL A 268 8.09 -24.02 -36.27
N TRP A 269 8.73 -23.80 -35.14
CA TRP A 269 9.34 -24.84 -34.32
C TRP A 269 8.29 -25.90 -33.95
N ALA A 270 7.14 -25.49 -33.42
CA ALA A 270 6.09 -26.42 -32.99
C ALA A 270 5.51 -27.25 -34.15
N SER A 271 5.44 -26.67 -35.35
CA SER A 271 4.88 -27.36 -36.53
C SER A 271 5.90 -28.25 -37.25
N LEU A 272 7.18 -27.88 -37.26
CA LEU A 272 8.25 -28.59 -37.96
C LEU A 272 9.13 -29.45 -37.05
N LEU A 273 8.92 -29.46 -35.73
CA LEU A 273 9.78 -30.20 -34.79
C LEU A 273 9.94 -31.67 -35.17
N PHE A 274 8.83 -32.34 -35.52
CA PHE A 274 8.89 -33.72 -35.97
C PHE A 274 9.76 -33.87 -37.22
N LEU A 275 9.61 -32.98 -38.20
CA LEU A 275 10.41 -32.99 -39.43
C LEU A 275 11.89 -32.70 -39.17
N TYR A 276 12.22 -31.93 -38.14
CA TYR A 276 13.60 -31.68 -37.72
C TYR A 276 14.27 -32.89 -37.07
N LEU A 277 13.50 -33.70 -36.34
CA LEU A 277 14.01 -34.82 -35.56
C LEU A 277 13.91 -36.18 -36.29
N ALA A 278 12.93 -36.36 -37.17
CA ALA A 278 12.67 -37.64 -37.86
C ALA A 278 13.86 -38.17 -38.69
N PRO A 279 14.62 -37.34 -39.45
CA PRO A 279 15.80 -37.80 -40.19
C PRO A 279 16.92 -38.34 -39.28
N TYR A 280 16.89 -37.97 -38.00
CA TYR A 280 17.85 -38.38 -36.97
C TYR A 280 17.29 -39.52 -36.09
N GLY A 281 16.25 -40.23 -36.52
CA GLY A 281 15.78 -41.46 -35.85
C GLY A 281 15.07 -41.25 -34.51
N PHE A 282 14.65 -40.04 -34.19
CA PHE A 282 13.79 -39.81 -33.02
C PHE A 282 12.38 -40.39 -33.27
N PRO A 283 11.80 -41.09 -32.28
CA PRO A 283 10.45 -41.63 -32.41
C PRO A 283 9.40 -40.50 -32.45
N ILE A 284 8.29 -40.75 -33.15
CA ILE A 284 7.18 -39.80 -33.33
C ILE A 284 6.60 -39.35 -31.96
N GLU A 285 6.58 -40.28 -30.99
CA GLU A 285 6.08 -40.05 -29.63
C GLU A 285 6.88 -38.96 -28.88
N ASP A 286 8.20 -38.89 -29.10
CA ASP A 286 9.06 -37.92 -28.42
C ASP A 286 8.76 -36.49 -28.89
N ALA A 287 8.46 -36.28 -30.18
CA ALA A 287 8.14 -34.96 -30.72
C ALA A 287 6.83 -34.40 -30.13
N GLY A 288 5.80 -35.25 -30.00
CA GLY A 288 4.54 -34.87 -29.36
C GLY A 288 4.72 -34.54 -27.87
N LEU A 289 5.52 -35.34 -27.15
CA LEU A 289 5.83 -35.10 -25.74
C LEU A 289 6.65 -33.82 -25.52
N LEU A 290 7.62 -33.53 -26.39
CA LEU A 290 8.42 -32.30 -26.33
C LEU A 290 7.55 -31.05 -26.50
N ILE A 291 6.64 -31.04 -27.47
CA ILE A 291 5.70 -29.93 -27.69
C ILE A 291 4.75 -29.80 -26.50
N GLY A 292 4.20 -30.91 -26.01
CA GLY A 292 3.31 -30.95 -24.85
C GLY A 292 3.99 -30.42 -23.58
N LEU A 293 5.22 -30.88 -23.29
CA LEU A 293 6.02 -30.44 -22.16
C LEU A 293 6.33 -28.95 -22.24
N GLN A 294 6.78 -28.47 -23.40
CA GLN A 294 7.10 -27.06 -23.60
C GLN A 294 5.89 -26.15 -23.38
N THR A 295 4.74 -26.57 -23.90
CA THR A 295 3.50 -25.79 -23.83
C THR A 295 2.91 -25.82 -22.41
N GLY A 296 2.86 -27.00 -21.77
CA GLY A 296 2.26 -27.21 -20.46
C GLY A 296 3.11 -26.76 -19.28
N LEU A 297 4.39 -27.16 -19.24
CA LEU A 297 5.30 -26.77 -18.15
C LEU A 297 5.58 -25.26 -18.17
N GLY A 298 5.69 -24.69 -19.38
CA GLY A 298 5.85 -23.25 -19.56
C GLY A 298 4.66 -22.47 -19.00
N ALA A 299 3.44 -22.86 -19.36
CA ALA A 299 2.21 -22.28 -18.84
C ALA A 299 2.15 -22.32 -17.30
N PHE A 300 2.51 -23.46 -16.68
CA PHE A 300 2.52 -23.61 -15.23
C PHE A 300 3.57 -22.71 -14.56
N LEU A 301 4.80 -22.69 -15.07
CA LEU A 301 5.90 -21.91 -14.48
C LEU A 301 5.68 -20.40 -14.67
N ALA A 302 5.05 -19.98 -15.77
CA ALA A 302 4.65 -18.59 -15.99
C ALA A 302 3.68 -18.08 -14.91
N LEU A 303 2.75 -18.93 -14.44
CA LEU A 303 1.83 -18.59 -13.34
C LEU A 303 2.54 -18.42 -11.99
N LEU A 304 3.62 -19.15 -11.75
CA LEU A 304 4.42 -19.02 -10.52
C LEU A 304 5.30 -17.76 -10.53
N ILE A 305 5.81 -17.38 -11.70
CA ILE A 305 6.67 -16.22 -11.87
C ILE A 305 5.85 -14.92 -11.79
N ALA A 306 4.61 -14.90 -12.29
CA ALA A 306 3.79 -13.68 -12.37
C ALA A 306 3.63 -12.90 -11.04
N PRO A 307 3.32 -13.54 -9.88
CA PRO A 307 3.26 -12.83 -8.58
C PRO A 307 4.60 -12.25 -8.11
N VAL A 308 5.72 -12.86 -8.49
CA VAL A 308 7.06 -12.37 -8.14
C VAL A 308 7.38 -11.10 -8.92
N VAL A 309 7.00 -11.08 -10.21
CA VAL A 309 7.13 -9.89 -11.06
C VAL A 309 6.29 -8.74 -10.50
N ASP A 310 5.05 -9.02 -10.11
CA ASP A 310 4.13 -8.04 -9.52
C ASP A 310 4.70 -7.38 -8.25
N ARG A 311 5.36 -8.16 -7.38
CA ARG A 311 5.92 -7.65 -6.13
C ARG A 311 7.18 -6.82 -6.32
N LYS A 312 8.03 -7.18 -7.29
CA LYS A 312 9.37 -6.58 -7.45
C LYS A 312 9.47 -5.55 -8.57
N GLY A 313 8.49 -5.48 -9.48
CA GLY A 313 8.49 -4.53 -10.60
C GLY A 313 9.61 -4.76 -11.63
N TRP A 314 10.17 -5.97 -11.71
CA TRP A 314 11.33 -6.32 -12.54
C TRP A 314 10.99 -6.62 -14.01
N HIS A 315 9.89 -6.09 -14.53
CA HIS A 315 9.34 -6.43 -15.86
C HIS A 315 10.40 -6.38 -16.96
N LEU A 316 11.14 -5.27 -17.08
CA LEU A 316 12.14 -5.10 -18.13
C LEU A 316 13.38 -6.01 -17.96
N ALA A 317 13.82 -6.25 -16.73
CA ALA A 317 14.96 -7.12 -16.46
C ALA A 317 14.65 -8.58 -16.85
N ILE A 318 13.44 -9.04 -16.55
CA ILE A 318 12.96 -10.37 -16.90
C ILE A 318 12.84 -10.53 -18.41
N LEU A 319 12.36 -9.50 -19.13
CA LEU A 319 12.30 -9.54 -20.59
C LEU A 319 13.67 -9.64 -21.25
N ARG A 320 14.66 -8.88 -20.77
CA ARG A 320 16.03 -8.92 -21.30
C ARG A 320 16.66 -10.29 -21.12
N VAL A 321 16.64 -10.82 -19.89
CA VAL A 321 17.21 -12.13 -19.59
C VAL A 321 16.45 -13.21 -20.34
N GLY A 322 15.12 -13.15 -20.32
CA GLY A 322 14.27 -14.14 -20.94
C GLY A 322 14.47 -14.22 -22.46
N TYR A 323 14.25 -13.15 -23.22
CA TYR A 323 14.43 -13.22 -24.67
C TYR A 323 15.87 -13.55 -25.10
N THR A 324 16.87 -13.21 -24.28
CA THR A 324 18.27 -13.62 -24.52
C THR A 324 18.43 -15.14 -24.41
N ILE A 325 17.92 -15.75 -23.34
CA ILE A 325 17.97 -17.21 -23.17
C ILE A 325 17.17 -17.91 -24.28
N ALA A 326 15.99 -17.39 -24.65
CA ALA A 326 15.19 -17.96 -25.74
C ALA A 326 15.94 -17.94 -27.08
N GLY A 327 16.60 -16.83 -27.42
CA GLY A 327 17.44 -16.74 -28.62
C GLY A 327 18.59 -17.75 -28.62
N LEU A 328 19.27 -17.89 -27.48
CA LEU A 328 20.34 -18.88 -27.31
C LEU A 328 19.83 -20.32 -27.43
N CYS A 329 18.63 -20.61 -26.93
CA CYS A 329 18.04 -21.94 -27.07
C CYS A 329 17.84 -22.35 -28.54
N TYR A 330 17.43 -21.43 -29.42
CA TYR A 330 17.33 -21.72 -30.86
C TYR A 330 18.70 -21.97 -31.50
N VAL A 331 19.76 -21.32 -31.03
CA VAL A 331 21.13 -21.61 -31.47
C VAL A 331 21.57 -22.98 -30.98
N VAL A 332 21.34 -23.30 -29.69
CA VAL A 332 21.65 -24.61 -29.10
C VAL A 332 20.92 -25.75 -29.83
N PHE A 333 19.72 -25.49 -30.36
CA PHE A 333 18.96 -26.48 -31.12
C PHE A 333 19.69 -27.03 -32.34
N ILE A 334 20.65 -26.30 -32.92
CA ILE A 334 21.47 -26.78 -34.06
C ILE A 334 22.14 -28.13 -33.74
N TRP A 335 22.59 -28.32 -32.50
CA TRP A 335 23.30 -29.52 -32.07
C TRP A 335 22.38 -30.60 -31.51
N VAL A 336 21.09 -30.30 -31.28
CA VAL A 336 20.15 -31.25 -30.68
C VAL A 336 19.87 -32.43 -31.62
N PRO A 337 19.41 -32.26 -32.87
CA PRO A 337 19.16 -33.40 -33.76
C PRO A 337 20.40 -34.26 -34.02
N PRO A 338 21.60 -33.70 -34.32
CA PRO A 338 22.81 -34.49 -34.51
C PRO A 338 23.27 -35.28 -33.27
N SER A 339 22.95 -34.80 -32.07
CA SER A 339 23.37 -35.48 -30.83
C SER A 339 22.70 -36.83 -30.60
N MET A 340 21.54 -37.07 -31.24
CA MET A 340 20.66 -38.23 -31.00
C MET A 340 20.30 -38.46 -29.51
N SER A 341 20.51 -37.46 -28.64
CA SER A 341 20.27 -37.54 -27.21
C SER A 341 18.87 -37.04 -26.87
N ARG A 342 18.00 -37.94 -26.43
CA ARG A 342 16.65 -37.59 -25.96
C ARG A 342 16.70 -36.63 -24.78
N VAL A 343 17.59 -36.88 -23.81
CA VAL A 343 17.77 -36.03 -22.62
C VAL A 343 18.10 -34.60 -23.02
N PHE A 344 18.96 -34.41 -24.02
CA PHE A 344 19.34 -33.08 -24.48
C PHE A 344 18.15 -32.33 -25.10
N ALA A 345 17.34 -33.01 -25.93
CA ALA A 345 16.12 -32.43 -26.49
C ALA A 345 15.10 -32.04 -25.41
N PHE A 346 14.87 -32.89 -24.41
CA PHE A 346 13.94 -32.61 -23.31
C PHE A 346 14.40 -31.46 -22.41
N CYS A 347 15.68 -31.42 -22.03
CA CYS A 347 16.23 -30.31 -21.23
C CYS A 347 16.09 -28.97 -21.97
N MET A 348 16.36 -28.96 -23.28
CA MET A 348 16.22 -27.77 -24.11
C MET A 348 14.76 -27.30 -24.19
N ALA A 349 13.81 -28.22 -24.40
CA ALA A 349 12.39 -27.92 -24.44
C ALA A 349 11.88 -27.33 -23.11
N ILE A 350 12.37 -27.81 -21.96
CA ILE A 350 12.05 -27.26 -20.63
C ILE A 350 12.53 -25.81 -20.50
N VAL A 351 13.76 -25.52 -20.89
CA VAL A 351 14.32 -24.15 -20.81
C VAL A 351 13.54 -23.21 -21.72
N MET A 352 13.23 -23.66 -22.94
CA MET A 352 12.36 -22.91 -23.86
C MET A 352 10.95 -22.70 -23.29
N ALA A 353 10.40 -23.67 -22.57
CA ALA A 353 9.10 -23.56 -21.92
C ALA A 353 9.05 -22.40 -20.93
N ILE A 354 10.01 -22.38 -20.00
CA ILE A 354 10.14 -21.40 -18.91
C ILE A 354 10.23 -19.99 -19.48
N VAL A 355 11.11 -19.85 -20.47
CA VAL A 355 11.54 -18.56 -20.97
C VAL A 355 10.60 -18.02 -22.04
N GLY A 356 10.10 -18.89 -22.93
CA GLY A 356 9.21 -18.50 -24.03
C GLY A 356 7.85 -18.06 -23.51
N THR A 357 7.12 -18.94 -22.83
CA THR A 357 5.75 -18.63 -22.39
C THR A 357 5.69 -17.61 -21.25
N GLY A 358 6.67 -17.63 -20.34
CA GLY A 358 6.75 -16.71 -19.20
C GLY A 358 7.02 -15.25 -19.59
N THR A 359 7.72 -15.00 -20.71
CA THR A 359 8.05 -13.64 -21.15
C THR A 359 6.92 -12.96 -21.93
N LEU A 360 6.02 -13.72 -22.58
CA LEU A 360 4.92 -13.16 -23.40
C LEU A 360 3.97 -12.29 -22.57
N ALA A 361 3.51 -12.76 -21.41
CA ALA A 361 2.59 -12.00 -20.55
C ALA A 361 3.26 -10.73 -20.00
N VAL A 362 4.53 -10.82 -19.60
CA VAL A 362 5.32 -9.69 -19.09
C VAL A 362 5.55 -8.64 -20.19
N ALA A 363 5.72 -9.06 -21.45
CA ALA A 363 5.92 -8.16 -22.58
C ALA A 363 4.65 -7.34 -22.89
N LEU A 364 3.47 -7.96 -22.84
CA LEU A 364 2.20 -7.27 -23.05
C LEU A 364 1.92 -6.21 -21.98
N GLU A 365 2.19 -6.51 -20.71
CA GLU A 365 2.04 -5.53 -19.62
C GLU A 365 3.07 -4.41 -19.70
N SER A 366 4.35 -4.74 -19.97
CA SER A 366 5.39 -3.73 -20.16
C SER A 366 5.05 -2.79 -21.31
N LEU A 367 4.47 -3.33 -22.40
CA LEU A 367 4.08 -2.53 -23.54
C LEU A 367 2.88 -1.63 -23.25
N ALA A 368 1.89 -2.13 -22.50
CA ALA A 368 0.76 -1.35 -22.02
C ALA A 368 1.19 -0.18 -21.12
N GLU A 369 2.29 -0.33 -20.38
CA GLU A 369 2.86 0.74 -19.57
C GLU A 369 3.63 1.77 -20.41
N VAL A 370 4.40 1.32 -21.41
CA VAL A 370 5.22 2.19 -22.28
C VAL A 370 4.36 3.02 -23.23
N LEU A 371 3.28 2.45 -23.76
CA LEU A 371 2.43 3.07 -24.78
C LEU A 371 1.26 3.88 -24.23
N TYR A 372 1.13 4.00 -22.91
CA TYR A 372 0.10 4.84 -22.31
C TYR A 372 0.16 6.28 -22.88
N PRO A 373 -0.96 6.91 -23.31
CA PRO A 373 -2.38 6.57 -23.06
C PRO A 373 -3.06 5.69 -24.12
N ILE A 374 -2.33 5.06 -25.03
CA ILE A 374 -2.92 4.20 -26.08
C ILE A 374 -3.67 3.03 -25.43
N ALA A 375 -4.86 2.75 -25.97
CA ALA A 375 -5.71 1.64 -25.56
C ALA A 375 -4.96 0.31 -25.59
N VAL A 376 -4.84 -0.40 -24.45
CA VAL A 376 -3.99 -1.59 -24.28
C VAL A 376 -4.38 -2.76 -25.20
N GLU A 377 -5.63 -2.80 -25.63
CA GLU A 377 -6.14 -3.78 -26.59
C GLU A 377 -5.47 -3.67 -27.96
N LEU A 378 -5.14 -2.46 -28.43
CA LEU A 378 -4.58 -2.23 -29.77
C LEU A 378 -3.18 -2.84 -29.95
N PRO A 379 -2.18 -2.53 -29.11
CA PRO A 379 -0.86 -3.15 -29.22
C PRO A 379 -0.92 -4.65 -28.92
N SER A 380 -1.76 -5.11 -27.97
CA SER A 380 -1.89 -6.53 -27.64
C SER A 380 -2.40 -7.35 -28.83
N VAL A 381 -3.52 -6.92 -29.44
CA VAL A 381 -4.07 -7.57 -30.64
C VAL A 381 -3.06 -7.53 -31.78
N THR A 382 -2.43 -6.38 -32.02
CA THR A 382 -1.44 -6.23 -33.10
C THR A 382 -0.30 -7.22 -32.96
N LEU A 383 0.27 -7.37 -31.76
CA LEU A 383 1.36 -8.30 -31.48
C LEU A 383 0.98 -9.76 -31.73
N TRP A 384 -0.13 -10.20 -31.15
CA TRP A 384 -0.60 -11.57 -31.30
C TRP A 384 -0.91 -11.92 -32.75
N CYS A 385 -1.61 -11.03 -33.45
CA CYS A 385 -2.01 -11.28 -34.82
C CYS A 385 -0.82 -11.19 -35.79
N ALA A 386 0.08 -10.21 -35.60
CA ALA A 386 1.29 -10.10 -36.41
C ALA A 386 2.22 -11.31 -36.22
N GLY A 387 2.41 -11.79 -34.98
CA GLY A 387 3.21 -12.97 -34.71
C GLY A 387 2.61 -14.25 -35.31
N ASN A 388 1.29 -14.45 -35.23
CA ASN A 388 0.63 -15.61 -35.85
C ASN A 388 0.68 -15.56 -37.39
N THR A 389 0.47 -14.38 -37.99
CA THR A 389 0.54 -14.19 -39.44
C THR A 389 1.97 -14.41 -39.94
N LEU A 390 2.96 -13.79 -39.29
CA LEU A 390 4.38 -13.98 -39.62
C LEU A 390 4.80 -15.44 -39.42
N GLY A 391 4.32 -16.10 -38.36
CA GLY A 391 4.56 -17.51 -38.12
C GLY A 391 4.04 -18.40 -39.25
N ALA A 392 2.83 -18.13 -39.77
CA ALA A 392 2.28 -18.87 -40.91
C ALA A 392 3.11 -18.66 -42.19
N VAL A 393 3.58 -17.43 -42.45
CA VAL A 393 4.44 -17.13 -43.61
C VAL A 393 5.81 -17.81 -43.49
N LEU A 394 6.45 -17.72 -42.31
CA LEU A 394 7.75 -18.36 -42.05
C LEU A 394 7.63 -19.89 -42.07
N LEU A 395 6.50 -20.44 -41.63
CA LEU A 395 6.24 -21.88 -41.69
C LEU A 395 6.29 -22.39 -43.14
N ILE A 396 5.62 -21.68 -44.06
CA ILE A 396 5.68 -22.00 -45.50
C ILE A 396 7.13 -21.93 -45.97
N GLY A 397 7.85 -20.85 -45.68
CA GLY A 397 9.24 -20.67 -46.12
C GLY A 397 10.18 -21.76 -45.60
N PHE A 398 10.13 -22.09 -44.30
CA PHE A 398 11.02 -23.08 -43.69
C PHE A 398 10.63 -24.52 -44.04
N SER A 399 9.37 -24.78 -44.42
CA SER A 399 8.95 -26.09 -44.91
C SER A 399 9.66 -26.53 -46.20
N TYR A 400 10.15 -25.57 -47.00
CA TYR A 400 10.97 -25.83 -48.19
C TYR A 400 12.48 -25.93 -47.89
N GLY A 401 12.91 -25.69 -46.65
CA GLY A 401 14.33 -25.65 -46.26
C GLY A 401 14.94 -27.02 -45.95
N TYR A 402 14.61 -28.05 -46.74
CA TYR A 402 15.15 -29.42 -46.60
C TYR A 402 16.19 -29.74 -47.67
N GLU A 403 17.16 -30.58 -47.33
CA GLU A 403 18.19 -31.10 -48.23
C GLU A 403 17.92 -32.57 -48.56
N GLU A 404 17.60 -32.86 -49.83
CA GLU A 404 17.37 -34.22 -50.31
C GLU A 404 18.64 -35.09 -50.20
N ASN A 405 19.79 -34.56 -50.61
CA ASN A 405 21.07 -35.28 -50.65
C ASN A 405 21.95 -35.05 -49.41
N GLY A 406 21.39 -34.52 -48.33
CA GLY A 406 22.14 -34.23 -47.11
C GLY A 406 22.47 -35.49 -46.28
N SER A 407 23.25 -35.32 -45.21
CA SER A 407 23.56 -36.39 -44.24
C SER A 407 23.03 -36.03 -42.84
N PRO A 408 21.96 -36.69 -42.33
CA PRO A 408 21.11 -37.71 -42.97
C PRO A 408 20.28 -37.17 -44.15
N PRO A 409 19.79 -38.02 -45.08
CA PRO A 409 18.98 -37.59 -46.22
C PRO A 409 17.65 -36.99 -45.76
N MET A 410 17.10 -36.05 -46.53
CA MET A 410 15.90 -35.27 -46.17
C MET A 410 16.05 -34.50 -44.84
N ASN A 411 17.27 -34.05 -44.50
CA ASN A 411 17.46 -33.23 -43.29
C ASN A 411 17.02 -31.79 -43.52
N PHE A 412 16.64 -31.11 -42.43
CA PHE A 412 16.21 -29.72 -42.44
C PHE A 412 17.29 -28.77 -41.89
N LYS A 413 18.58 -29.09 -42.08
CA LYS A 413 19.69 -28.25 -41.56
C LYS A 413 19.60 -26.78 -42.01
N PRO A 414 19.32 -26.46 -43.30
CA PRO A 414 19.17 -25.06 -43.71
C PRO A 414 18.05 -24.33 -42.97
N ALA A 415 16.90 -24.97 -42.79
CA ALA A 415 15.79 -24.40 -42.01
C ALA A 415 16.18 -24.19 -40.53
N ILE A 416 16.89 -25.13 -39.92
CA ILE A 416 17.37 -25.03 -38.52
C ILE A 416 18.38 -23.88 -38.37
N TYR A 417 19.32 -23.72 -39.30
CA TYR A 417 20.27 -22.61 -39.29
C TYR A 417 19.59 -21.26 -39.51
N ALA A 418 18.66 -21.17 -40.46
CA ALA A 418 17.88 -19.97 -40.70
C ALA A 418 17.08 -19.59 -39.44
N GLN A 419 16.43 -20.58 -38.81
CA GLN A 419 15.69 -20.38 -37.57
C GLN A 419 16.57 -19.88 -36.43
N ALA A 420 17.76 -20.47 -36.25
CA ALA A 420 18.72 -20.05 -35.24
C ALA A 420 19.23 -18.62 -35.48
N ALA A 421 19.53 -18.25 -36.73
CA ALA A 421 19.97 -16.91 -37.09
C ALA A 421 18.88 -15.85 -36.82
N VAL A 422 17.64 -16.13 -37.23
CA VAL A 422 16.50 -15.23 -37.00
C VAL A 422 16.21 -15.13 -35.49
N GLY A 423 16.21 -16.24 -34.76
CA GLY A 423 15.99 -16.25 -33.30
C GLY A 423 17.07 -15.49 -32.54
N ALA A 424 18.34 -15.70 -32.87
CA ALA A 424 19.47 -15.00 -32.23
C ALA A 424 19.41 -13.49 -32.50
N PHE A 425 19.15 -13.08 -33.73
CA PHE A 425 19.12 -11.65 -34.05
C PHE A 425 17.91 -10.95 -33.43
N PHE A 426 16.70 -11.41 -33.72
CA PHE A 426 15.48 -10.66 -33.39
C PHE A 426 15.01 -10.83 -31.95
N CYS A 427 15.35 -11.93 -31.26
CA CYS A 427 15.04 -12.06 -29.83
C CYS A 427 16.08 -11.34 -28.95
N ILE A 428 17.36 -11.35 -29.34
CA ILE A 428 18.44 -10.83 -28.48
C ILE A 428 18.72 -9.35 -28.72
N VAL A 429 18.86 -8.92 -29.97
CA VAL A 429 19.39 -7.59 -30.30
C VAL A 429 18.42 -6.45 -29.91
N PRO A 430 17.13 -6.46 -30.30
CA PRO A 430 16.22 -5.33 -30.05
C PRO A 430 16.00 -5.01 -28.56
N ILE A 431 15.85 -6.05 -27.72
CA ILE A 431 15.54 -5.88 -26.29
C ILE A 431 16.75 -5.40 -25.48
N ASN A 432 17.96 -5.82 -25.87
CA ASN A 432 19.19 -5.41 -25.21
C ASN A 432 19.66 -4.01 -25.65
N LEU A 433 19.21 -3.53 -26.81
CA LEU A 433 19.39 -2.14 -27.25
C LEU A 433 18.45 -1.15 -26.55
N LEU A 434 17.39 -1.63 -25.88
CA LEU A 434 16.42 -0.77 -25.20
C LEU A 434 17.06 -0.01 -24.03
N GLY A 435 17.06 1.33 -24.09
CA GLY A 435 17.63 2.22 -23.07
C GLY A 435 19.11 2.59 -23.28
N LEU A 436 19.76 2.07 -24.33
CA LEU A 436 21.02 2.60 -24.85
C LEU A 436 20.72 3.82 -25.76
N PHE A 437 21.71 4.68 -26.03
CA PHE A 437 21.56 5.96 -26.78
C PHE A 437 20.71 7.05 -26.10
N GLY A 438 20.95 7.33 -24.81
CA GLY A 438 20.45 8.54 -24.15
C GLY A 438 18.95 8.55 -23.79
N ARG A 439 18.22 7.44 -23.98
CA ARG A 439 16.76 7.35 -23.72
C ARG A 439 16.37 6.76 -22.36
N LYS A 440 17.26 6.79 -21.37
CA LYS A 440 16.94 6.36 -19.99
C LYS A 440 15.80 7.17 -19.34
N GLN A 441 15.59 8.43 -19.76
CA GLN A 441 14.54 9.31 -19.24
C GLN A 441 13.12 8.96 -19.74
N HIS A 442 12.98 8.30 -20.90
CA HIS A 442 11.69 7.86 -21.45
C HIS A 442 11.21 6.50 -20.90
N GLN A 443 12.03 5.84 -20.07
CA GLN A 443 11.71 4.59 -19.38
C GLN A 443 10.90 4.80 -18.09
N ARG A 444 10.59 6.05 -17.71
CA ARG A 444 9.70 6.32 -16.59
C ARG A 444 8.27 5.94 -16.99
N LEU A 445 7.65 5.14 -16.14
CA LEU A 445 6.32 4.54 -16.31
C LEU A 445 5.25 5.63 -16.50
N LYS A 446 5.03 6.05 -17.76
CA LYS A 446 4.06 7.09 -18.15
C LYS A 446 2.64 6.82 -17.64
N ARG A 447 2.30 5.56 -17.41
CA ARG A 447 1.02 5.12 -16.84
C ARG A 447 0.85 5.48 -15.35
N ARG A 448 1.95 5.49 -14.58
CA ARG A 448 1.93 6.00 -13.19
C ARG A 448 1.77 7.52 -13.19
N GLU A 449 2.45 8.21 -14.11
CA GLU A 449 2.35 9.66 -14.38
C GLU A 449 1.02 10.13 -14.98
N ALA A 450 0.17 9.22 -15.46
CA ALA A 450 -1.13 9.59 -16.00
C ALA A 450 -2.34 9.22 -15.15
N ALA A 451 -2.20 8.21 -14.29
CA ALA A 451 -3.06 8.07 -13.13
C ALA A 451 -2.93 9.29 -12.19
N LEU A 452 -1.77 9.95 -12.24
CA LEU A 452 -1.49 11.26 -11.66
C LEU A 452 -2.32 12.38 -12.33
N THR A 453 -2.42 12.47 -13.67
CA THR A 453 -2.94 13.68 -14.35
C THR A 453 -4.45 13.73 -14.64
N THR A 454 -5.25 12.73 -14.23
CA THR A 454 -6.69 12.70 -14.55
C THR A 454 -7.57 12.60 -13.31
N SER A 455 -7.77 13.76 -12.69
CA SER A 455 -8.90 14.03 -11.79
C SER A 455 -9.94 14.86 -12.56
N PRO A 456 -11.25 14.66 -12.32
CA PRO A 456 -12.29 15.15 -13.20
C PRO A 456 -12.63 16.60 -12.89
N GLU A 457 -11.88 17.54 -13.45
CA GLU A 457 -12.40 18.87 -13.78
C GLU A 457 -11.60 19.41 -14.95
N GLY A 458 -12.28 19.59 -16.09
CA GLY A 458 -11.65 19.74 -17.39
C GLY A 458 -10.77 20.97 -17.50
N GLN A 459 -9.48 20.75 -17.78
CA GLN A 459 -8.69 21.66 -18.60
C GLN A 459 -7.58 20.89 -19.35
N GLN A 460 -7.62 20.96 -20.68
CA GLN A 460 -6.66 20.32 -21.57
C GLN A 460 -5.24 20.84 -21.31
N VAL A 461 -4.32 19.95 -20.91
CA VAL A 461 -2.87 20.20 -20.91
C VAL A 461 -2.29 19.61 -22.20
N TYR A 462 -1.70 20.44 -23.06
CA TYR A 462 -0.98 20.00 -24.26
C TYR A 462 0.43 19.49 -23.90
N PRO A 463 0.97 18.45 -24.57
CA PRO A 463 2.33 17.99 -24.34
C PRO A 463 3.32 18.75 -25.24
N GLY A 464 4.22 19.51 -24.63
CA GLY A 464 5.33 20.21 -25.27
C GLY A 464 6.32 20.74 -24.22
N PRO A 465 7.62 20.88 -24.55
CA PRO A 465 8.71 20.96 -23.58
C PRO A 465 8.59 22.23 -22.74
N TYR A 466 8.74 22.12 -21.43
CA TYR A 466 9.03 23.23 -20.51
C TYR A 466 8.43 24.57 -20.95
N GLN A 467 7.10 24.69 -20.92
CA GLN A 467 6.47 25.96 -21.26
C GLN A 467 6.72 26.94 -20.11
N ARG A 468 7.60 27.91 -20.40
CA ARG A 468 7.75 29.16 -19.67
C ARG A 468 6.36 29.70 -19.33
N CYS A 469 6.05 29.84 -18.04
CA CYS A 469 4.96 30.70 -17.61
C CYS A 469 5.36 32.14 -17.92
N ASN A 470 4.74 32.73 -18.93
CA ASN A 470 4.73 34.16 -19.14
C ASN A 470 3.88 34.81 -18.04
N CYS A 471 4.52 35.19 -16.94
CA CYS A 471 4.01 36.22 -16.04
C CYS A 471 5.15 37.20 -15.76
N ILE A 472 4.97 38.41 -16.28
CA ILE A 472 5.78 39.62 -16.07
C ILE A 472 7.18 39.54 -16.72
N SER A 473 7.31 40.28 -17.82
CA SER A 473 8.57 40.66 -18.45
C SER A 473 9.54 41.25 -17.41
N GLY A 474 10.56 40.49 -17.00
CA GLY A 474 11.69 41.04 -16.23
C GLY A 474 12.36 40.18 -15.15
N CYS A 475 12.03 38.91 -14.95
CA CYS A 475 12.79 38.10 -13.97
C CYS A 475 12.90 36.62 -14.36
N SER A 476 14.11 36.13 -14.58
CA SER A 476 14.38 34.81 -15.19
C SER A 476 14.34 33.60 -14.25
N THR A 477 13.96 33.74 -12.97
CA THR A 477 13.99 32.59 -12.05
C THR A 477 13.00 32.68 -10.89
N LEU A 478 11.69 32.63 -11.16
CA LEU A 478 10.67 32.47 -10.11
C LEU A 478 9.77 31.27 -10.46
N ARG A 479 10.06 30.10 -9.87
CA ARG A 479 9.20 28.92 -9.95
C ARG A 479 8.27 28.91 -8.73
N ARG A 480 6.97 29.06 -8.95
CA ARG A 480 5.96 28.62 -7.96
C ARG A 480 5.92 27.08 -8.00
N PHE A 481 5.99 26.42 -6.85
CA PHE A 481 5.71 24.98 -6.76
C PHE A 481 4.20 24.78 -6.95
N CYS A 482 3.76 24.68 -8.19
CA CYS A 482 2.37 24.34 -8.51
C CYS A 482 2.19 22.85 -8.23
N ILE A 483 1.66 22.52 -7.06
CA ILE A 483 1.24 21.16 -6.72
C ILE A 483 -0.16 20.96 -7.28
N ASP A 484 -0.34 19.99 -8.17
CA ASP A 484 -1.67 19.59 -8.59
C ASP A 484 -2.37 18.84 -7.45
N LYS A 485 -3.24 19.57 -6.73
CA LYS A 485 -4.06 19.00 -5.63
C LYS A 485 -5.13 18.03 -6.12
N GLN A 486 -5.45 18.03 -7.42
CA GLN A 486 -6.43 17.11 -7.99
C GLN A 486 -5.82 15.73 -8.23
N SER A 487 -4.50 15.67 -8.45
CA SER A 487 -3.71 14.46 -8.54
C SER A 487 -3.36 13.88 -7.16
N SER A 488 -4.03 12.82 -6.72
CA SER A 488 -3.76 12.23 -5.39
C SER A 488 -2.32 11.71 -5.24
N THR A 489 -1.74 11.21 -6.32
CA THR A 489 -0.37 10.69 -6.34
C THR A 489 0.67 11.80 -6.40
N GLU A 490 0.40 12.95 -7.06
CA GLU A 490 1.36 14.06 -7.16
C GLU A 490 1.31 14.80 -5.85
N LEU A 491 0.10 15.01 -5.33
CA LEU A 491 -0.12 15.48 -3.99
C LEU A 491 0.61 14.60 -2.97
N SER A 492 0.59 13.26 -3.14
CA SER A 492 1.34 12.34 -2.26
C SER A 492 2.85 12.43 -2.41
N GLU A 493 3.38 12.45 -3.64
CA GLU A 493 4.82 12.58 -3.87
C GLU A 493 5.33 13.95 -3.43
N ALA A 494 4.59 15.01 -3.77
CA ALA A 494 4.89 16.39 -3.44
C ALA A 494 4.85 16.62 -1.93
N ILE A 495 3.81 16.13 -1.23
CA ILE A 495 3.75 16.29 0.24
C ILE A 495 4.90 15.54 0.92
N ASN A 496 5.20 14.31 0.51
CA ASN A 496 6.34 13.55 1.09
C ASN A 496 7.70 14.20 0.72
N SER A 497 7.79 14.90 -0.41
CA SER A 497 9.04 15.55 -0.88
C SER A 497 9.16 17.03 -0.51
N MET A 498 8.10 17.65 0.01
CA MET A 498 7.94 19.11 0.10
C MET A 498 9.06 19.76 0.91
N TYR A 499 9.39 19.16 2.05
CA TYR A 499 10.43 19.64 2.94
C TYR A 499 11.81 19.61 2.27
N GLN A 500 12.11 18.56 1.50
CA GLN A 500 13.37 18.45 0.76
C GLN A 500 13.44 19.47 -0.38
N TRP A 501 12.32 19.79 -1.02
CA TRP A 501 12.26 20.84 -2.04
C TRP A 501 12.54 22.21 -1.45
N TYR A 502 11.93 22.54 -0.31
CA TYR A 502 12.21 23.79 0.41
C TYR A 502 13.66 23.84 0.91
N LYS A 503 14.19 22.73 1.43
CA LYS A 503 15.58 22.64 1.91
C LYS A 503 16.61 22.86 0.81
N ARG A 504 16.31 22.43 -0.42
CA ARG A 504 17.19 22.60 -1.59
C ARG A 504 16.98 23.92 -2.34
N ALA A 505 15.99 24.73 -1.94
CA ALA A 505 15.75 26.01 -2.57
C ALA A 505 16.86 27.02 -2.21
N ASP A 506 17.40 27.70 -3.22
CA ASP A 506 18.38 28.78 -3.01
C ASP A 506 17.77 29.95 -2.23
N ARG A 507 16.51 30.30 -2.55
CA ARG A 507 15.73 31.35 -1.87
C ARG A 507 14.27 30.97 -1.80
N CYS A 508 13.64 31.24 -0.65
CA CYS A 508 12.20 31.14 -0.45
C CYS A 508 11.61 32.56 -0.33
N TYR A 509 10.62 32.89 -1.15
CA TYR A 509 9.95 34.19 -1.13
C TYR A 509 8.59 34.05 -0.44
N VAL A 510 8.37 34.79 0.63
CA VAL A 510 7.11 34.80 1.39
C VAL A 510 6.40 36.12 1.15
N TYR A 511 5.19 36.04 0.60
CA TYR A 511 4.33 37.20 0.37
C TYR A 511 3.19 37.21 1.39
N LEU A 512 3.12 38.27 2.19
CA LEU A 512 2.13 38.47 3.26
C LEU A 512 1.05 39.45 2.79
N GLY A 513 -0.03 38.96 2.21
CA GLY A 513 -1.14 39.79 1.73
C GLY A 513 -1.91 40.52 2.83
N ASP A 514 -1.76 40.10 4.08
CA ASP A 514 -2.41 40.65 5.28
C ASP A 514 -1.54 41.64 6.06
N VAL A 515 -0.30 41.88 5.63
CA VAL A 515 0.64 42.81 6.29
C VAL A 515 0.94 43.98 5.35
N SER A 516 1.01 45.19 5.90
CA SER A 516 1.51 46.39 5.23
C SER A 516 2.65 46.97 6.05
N LYS A 517 3.75 47.36 5.40
CA LYS A 517 4.93 47.95 6.08
C LYS A 517 4.58 49.26 6.80
N GLU A 518 3.62 50.01 6.27
CA GLU A 518 3.19 51.32 6.75
C GLU A 518 2.37 51.25 8.05
N ASP A 519 1.79 50.09 8.37
CA ASP A 519 0.87 49.89 9.50
C ASP A 519 1.54 49.32 10.79
N THR A 520 2.87 49.27 10.87
CA THR A 520 3.58 48.57 11.98
C THR A 520 3.59 49.35 13.31
N PRO A 521 3.38 48.68 14.47
CA PRO A 521 4.09 47.46 14.89
C PRO A 521 3.30 46.13 14.96
N MET A 522 1.97 46.12 15.03
CA MET A 522 1.17 44.89 15.28
C MET A 522 0.82 43.97 14.07
N PRO A 523 0.82 44.38 12.79
CA PRO A 523 0.33 43.53 11.69
C PRO A 523 1.14 42.26 11.41
N PHE A 524 2.46 42.27 11.66
CA PHE A 524 3.34 41.14 11.32
C PHE A 524 3.11 39.92 12.22
N ALA A 525 3.09 40.13 13.54
CA ALA A 525 2.87 39.07 14.53
C ALA A 525 1.51 38.40 14.39
N GLU A 526 0.50 39.12 13.92
CA GLU A 526 -0.86 38.59 13.73
C GLU A 526 -1.10 37.92 12.38
N SER A 527 -0.10 37.90 11.49
CA SER A 527 -0.24 37.37 10.14
C SER A 527 -0.74 35.93 10.13
N GLN A 528 -1.63 35.64 9.19
CA GLN A 528 -2.14 34.30 8.90
C GLN A 528 -1.02 33.32 8.53
N TRP A 529 0.13 33.81 8.06
CA TRP A 529 1.28 32.96 7.75
C TRP A 529 1.78 32.21 8.99
N PHE A 530 1.80 32.83 10.18
CA PHE A 530 2.18 32.16 11.43
C PHE A 530 1.11 31.20 11.96
N LYS A 531 -0.14 31.33 11.49
CA LYS A 531 -1.29 30.53 11.93
C LYS A 531 -1.56 29.30 11.07
N ARG A 532 -0.98 29.19 9.87
CA ARG A 532 -1.20 28.05 8.95
C ARG A 532 -0.22 26.90 9.23
N GLY A 533 -0.68 25.65 9.13
CA GLY A 533 0.14 24.45 9.38
C GLY A 533 1.35 24.31 8.43
N TRP A 534 1.09 24.34 7.12
CA TRP A 534 2.08 24.09 6.07
C TRP A 534 3.25 25.10 6.01
N THR A 535 3.04 26.32 6.52
CA THR A 535 4.04 27.39 6.51
C THR A 535 5.18 27.13 7.48
N LEU A 536 5.03 26.18 8.41
CA LEU A 536 6.13 25.78 9.30
C LEU A 536 7.30 25.19 8.52
N GLN A 537 7.02 24.36 7.52
CA GLN A 537 8.06 23.79 6.65
C GLN A 537 8.69 24.86 5.77
N GLU A 538 7.89 25.81 5.28
CA GLU A 538 8.35 26.95 4.48
C GLU A 538 9.31 27.87 5.24
N LEU A 539 9.13 28.00 6.56
CA LEU A 539 10.00 28.77 7.44
C LEU A 539 11.30 28.02 7.79
N LEU A 540 11.20 26.74 8.14
CA LEU A 540 12.32 25.97 8.71
C LEU A 540 13.23 25.34 7.66
N ALA A 541 12.69 24.78 6.58
CA ALA A 541 13.48 24.01 5.63
C ALA A 541 14.46 24.87 4.80
N PRO A 542 14.08 26.03 4.22
CA PRO A 542 14.98 26.82 3.39
C PRO A 542 16.07 27.52 4.21
N GLY A 543 17.28 27.58 3.64
CA GLY A 543 18.40 28.33 4.21
C GLY A 543 18.12 29.84 4.25
N LYS A 544 17.55 30.39 3.16
CA LYS A 544 17.25 31.83 3.01
C LYS A 544 15.78 32.07 2.70
N VAL A 545 15.09 32.82 3.57
CA VAL A 545 13.68 33.23 3.40
C VAL A 545 13.61 34.76 3.34
N LEU A 546 12.99 35.30 2.30
CA LEU A 546 12.82 36.73 2.06
C LEU A 546 11.33 37.07 2.19
N ILE A 547 10.98 38.01 3.07
CA ILE A 547 9.59 38.32 3.41
C ILE A 547 9.18 39.68 2.81
N PHE A 548 8.01 39.69 2.17
CA PHE A 548 7.42 40.84 1.50
C PHE A 548 6.00 41.10 1.99
N ASP A 549 5.62 42.37 2.05
CA ASP A 549 4.26 42.81 2.42
C ASP A 549 3.27 42.75 1.23
N ARG A 550 2.02 43.18 1.45
CA ARG A 550 0.96 43.20 0.43
C ARG A 550 1.25 44.10 -0.78
N HIS A 551 2.19 45.03 -0.66
CA HIS A 551 2.62 45.95 -1.72
C HIS A 551 3.95 45.49 -2.36
N TRP A 552 4.36 44.23 -2.10
CA TRP A 552 5.64 43.67 -2.53
C TRP A 552 6.86 44.45 -2.02
N GLN A 553 6.72 45.17 -0.90
CA GLN A 553 7.82 45.84 -0.24
C GLN A 553 8.59 44.84 0.63
N PHE A 554 9.92 44.89 0.55
CA PHE A 554 10.79 44.03 1.35
C PHE A 554 10.70 44.44 2.83
N LEU A 555 10.30 43.48 3.67
CA LEU A 555 10.20 43.64 5.13
C LEU A 555 11.50 43.25 5.83
N GLY A 556 12.17 42.21 5.34
CA GLY A 556 13.40 41.67 5.89
C GLY A 556 13.60 40.21 5.49
N ASP A 557 14.78 39.66 5.75
CA ASP A 557 15.02 38.23 5.64
C ASP A 557 14.85 37.51 6.99
N LYS A 558 14.91 36.17 6.97
CA LYS A 558 14.76 35.32 8.16
C LYS A 558 15.72 35.69 9.31
N GLN A 559 16.92 36.20 8.99
CA GLN A 559 17.91 36.60 9.99
C GLN A 559 17.58 37.99 10.54
N ASP A 560 17.17 38.92 9.67
CA ASP A 560 16.77 40.28 10.08
C ASP A 560 15.59 40.24 11.07
N LEU A 561 14.62 39.35 10.81
CA LEU A 561 13.39 39.21 11.61
C LEU A 561 13.45 38.06 12.61
N ARG A 562 14.64 37.51 12.89
CA ARG A 562 14.83 36.29 13.69
C ARG A 562 14.20 36.37 15.07
N ASP A 563 14.47 37.46 15.80
CA ASP A 563 14.06 37.60 17.20
C ASP A 563 12.53 37.78 17.31
N GLU A 564 11.93 38.46 16.34
CA GLU A 564 10.48 38.62 16.23
C GLU A 564 9.80 37.30 15.86
N ILE A 565 10.33 36.56 14.86
CA ILE A 565 9.83 35.24 14.47
C ILE A 565 9.97 34.24 15.64
N ALA A 566 11.09 34.29 16.39
CA ALA A 566 11.31 33.46 17.56
C ALA A 566 10.27 33.74 18.66
N HIS A 567 9.95 35.01 18.90
CA HIS A 567 8.92 35.41 19.86
C HIS A 567 7.53 34.91 19.46
N ILE A 568 7.16 35.00 18.17
CA ILE A 568 5.86 34.59 17.66
C ILE A 568 5.70 33.06 17.67
N THR A 569 6.71 32.33 17.19
CA THR A 569 6.62 30.88 16.92
C THR A 569 7.08 30.01 18.08
N GLY A 570 7.84 30.58 19.04
CA GLY A 570 8.49 29.81 20.11
C GLY A 570 9.66 28.94 19.65
N ILE A 571 10.13 29.12 18.41
CA ILE A 571 11.32 28.44 17.87
C ILE A 571 12.55 29.21 18.33
N SER A 572 13.59 28.52 18.82
CA SER A 572 14.78 29.21 19.32
C SER A 572 15.51 29.98 18.19
N PRO A 573 16.10 31.15 18.48
CA PRO A 573 16.89 31.91 17.51
C PRO A 573 17.99 31.06 16.85
N ASP A 574 18.63 30.17 17.61
CA ASP A 574 19.68 29.28 17.11
C ASP A 574 19.19 28.31 16.03
N ILE A 575 17.97 27.78 16.15
CA ILE A 575 17.36 26.88 15.15
C ILE A 575 16.98 27.68 13.90
N LEU A 576 16.45 28.89 14.05
CA LEU A 576 16.13 29.76 12.92
C LEU A 576 17.40 30.18 12.14
N GLN A 577 18.53 30.31 12.84
CA GLN A 577 19.82 30.62 12.24
C GLN A 577 20.45 29.42 11.53
N THR A 578 20.55 28.28 12.21
CA THR A 578 21.27 27.09 11.71
C THR A 578 20.44 26.21 10.77
N GLY A 579 19.12 26.21 10.92
CA GLY A 579 18.22 25.27 10.24
C GLY A 579 18.37 23.81 10.72
N ASP A 580 19.16 23.55 11.77
CA ASP A 580 19.39 22.20 12.30
C ASP A 580 18.29 21.81 13.29
N ILE A 581 17.21 21.22 12.74
CA ILE A 581 16.09 20.70 13.53
C ILE A 581 16.35 19.29 14.08
N ALA A 582 17.47 18.64 13.75
CA ALA A 582 17.73 17.25 14.16
C ALA A 582 18.01 17.14 15.67
N ARG A 583 18.56 18.21 16.27
CA ARG A 583 18.88 18.29 17.71
C ARG A 583 17.64 18.54 18.59
N SER A 584 16.53 18.97 18.00
CA SER A 584 15.32 19.28 18.75
C SER A 584 14.54 18.01 19.11
N SER A 585 13.92 18.00 20.28
CA SER A 585 13.05 16.91 20.70
C SER A 585 11.76 16.88 19.87
N THR A 586 11.09 15.73 19.89
CA THR A 586 9.78 15.52 19.28
C THR A 586 8.75 16.47 19.86
N ALA A 587 8.76 16.68 21.18
CA ALA A 587 7.87 17.61 21.84
C ALA A 587 8.07 19.06 21.38
N GLN A 588 9.33 19.47 21.19
CA GLN A 588 9.64 20.81 20.67
C GLN A 588 9.10 20.98 19.24
N LYS A 589 9.36 20.03 18.35
CA LYS A 589 8.84 20.06 16.97
C LYS A 589 7.31 20.10 16.92
N MET A 590 6.64 19.34 17.79
CA MET A 590 5.18 19.37 17.92
C MET A 590 4.68 20.71 18.49
N SER A 591 5.39 21.31 19.44
CA SER A 591 5.03 22.60 20.03
C SER A 591 5.01 23.74 19.01
N TRP A 592 5.92 23.70 18.02
CA TRP A 592 5.95 24.68 16.92
C TRP A 592 4.70 24.58 16.02
N ALA A 593 4.06 23.41 15.97
CA ALA A 593 2.84 23.18 15.22
C ALA A 593 1.57 23.44 16.04
N ALA A 594 1.67 23.45 17.37
CA ALA A 594 0.53 23.38 18.28
C ALA A 594 -0.46 24.56 18.14
N ARG A 595 0.01 25.74 17.76
CA ARG A 595 -0.82 26.95 17.56
C ARG A 595 -1.25 27.17 16.11
N ARG A 596 -0.88 26.27 15.20
CA ARG A 596 -1.21 26.36 13.78
C ARG A 596 -2.49 25.59 13.48
N ARG A 597 -3.23 26.06 12.49
CA ARG A 597 -4.48 25.46 11.99
C ARG A 597 -4.32 25.02 10.54
N THR A 598 -5.01 23.95 10.20
CA THR A 598 -5.12 23.44 8.84
C THR A 598 -6.57 23.43 8.39
N THR A 599 -6.78 23.44 7.07
CA THR A 599 -8.14 23.41 6.49
C THR A 599 -8.77 22.02 6.59
N ARG A 600 -7.95 20.97 6.47
CA ARG A 600 -8.33 19.57 6.66
C ARG A 600 -7.70 19.06 7.95
N ILE A 601 -8.38 18.17 8.67
CA ILE A 601 -7.90 17.65 9.95
C ILE A 601 -6.64 16.79 9.73
N GLU A 602 -6.60 16.05 8.62
CA GLU A 602 -5.49 15.17 8.25
C GLU A 602 -4.22 15.97 7.90
N ASP A 603 -4.38 17.19 7.40
CA ASP A 603 -3.25 18.09 7.13
C ASP A 603 -2.46 18.43 8.40
N GLU A 604 -3.06 18.33 9.61
CA GLU A 604 -2.32 18.48 10.87
C GLU A 604 -1.20 17.43 10.99
N ALA A 605 -1.44 16.23 10.47
CA ALA A 605 -0.43 15.18 10.42
C ALA A 605 0.57 15.41 9.28
N TYR A 606 0.07 15.73 8.07
CA TYR A 606 0.90 15.82 6.86
C TYR A 606 1.83 17.02 6.82
N CYS A 607 1.41 18.17 7.36
CA CYS A 607 2.24 19.38 7.39
C CYS A 607 3.46 19.28 8.32
N LEU A 608 3.67 18.13 8.96
CA LEU A 608 4.81 17.88 9.84
C LEU A 608 5.67 16.70 9.40
N MET A 609 5.28 15.93 8.38
CA MET A 609 6.05 14.75 7.93
C MET A 609 7.51 15.08 7.63
N GLY A 610 7.75 16.21 6.95
CA GLY A 610 9.09 16.69 6.65
C GLY A 610 9.94 17.08 7.87
N LEU A 611 9.33 17.53 8.97
CA LEU A 611 10.05 17.87 10.21
C LEU A 611 10.56 16.62 10.94
N PHE A 612 9.89 15.49 10.74
CA PHE A 612 10.20 14.20 11.36
C PHE A 612 10.91 13.23 10.40
N ASP A 613 11.09 13.62 9.13
CA ASP A 613 11.67 12.78 8.07
C ASP A 613 10.93 11.45 7.84
N ILE A 614 9.60 11.51 7.92
CA ILE A 614 8.71 10.34 7.84
C ILE A 614 7.92 10.36 6.54
N ASN A 615 7.70 9.19 5.95
CA ASN A 615 6.87 9.01 4.76
C ASN A 615 5.62 8.19 5.08
N MET A 616 4.44 8.71 4.76
CA MET A 616 3.18 7.97 4.96
C MET A 616 2.23 8.13 3.77
N PRO A 617 1.39 7.12 3.49
CA PRO A 617 0.30 7.26 2.52
C PRO A 617 -0.69 8.35 2.95
N LEU A 618 -1.04 9.25 2.03
CA LEU A 618 -2.11 10.22 2.24
C LEU A 618 -3.48 9.54 2.13
N LEU A 619 -4.24 9.54 3.21
CA LEU A 619 -5.60 9.02 3.32
C LEU A 619 -6.45 10.16 3.91
N TYR A 620 -7.21 10.87 3.09
CA TYR A 620 -8.17 11.87 3.57
C TYR A 620 -9.50 11.17 3.87
N GLY A 621 -10.11 11.48 5.01
CA GLY A 621 -11.40 10.95 5.46
C GLY A 621 -11.32 9.91 6.58
N GLU A 622 -10.16 9.63 7.18
CA GLU A 622 -10.06 8.80 8.40
C GLU A 622 -10.06 9.62 9.72
N GLU A 623 -10.23 10.95 9.60
CA GLU A 623 -10.37 11.95 10.67
C GLU A 623 -9.14 12.08 11.61
N ASN A 624 -9.25 11.59 12.85
CA ASN A 624 -8.21 11.69 13.89
C ASN A 624 -7.30 10.46 13.91
N LYS A 625 -7.44 9.52 12.97
CA LYS A 625 -6.67 8.26 12.95
C LYS A 625 -5.26 8.47 12.37
N GLU A 626 -5.12 9.43 11.47
CA GLU A 626 -3.93 9.76 10.71
C GLU A 626 -2.85 10.35 11.62
N PHE A 627 -3.24 11.21 12.56
CA PHE A 627 -2.29 11.79 13.52
C PHE A 627 -1.76 10.76 14.52
N LEU A 628 -2.59 9.79 14.92
CA LEU A 628 -2.14 8.66 15.73
C LEU A 628 -1.17 7.77 14.95
N ARG A 629 -1.48 7.46 13.69
CA ARG A 629 -0.60 6.69 12.81
C ARG A 629 0.76 7.37 12.63
N ARG A 630 0.79 8.70 12.55
CA ARG A 630 2.07 9.43 12.48
C ARG A 630 2.92 9.25 13.72
N GLN A 631 2.32 9.32 14.91
CA GLN A 631 3.06 9.08 16.15
C GLN A 631 3.62 7.65 16.20
N GLU A 632 2.93 6.67 15.61
CA GLU A 632 3.44 5.30 15.46
C GLU A 632 4.69 5.26 14.58
N GLU A 633 4.66 5.94 13.43
CA GLU A 633 5.82 6.02 12.55
C GLU A 633 6.99 6.78 13.21
N ILE A 634 6.72 7.81 14.03
CA ILE A 634 7.77 8.53 14.79
C ILE A 634 8.46 7.60 15.80
N ILE A 635 7.70 6.76 16.52
CA ILE A 635 8.29 5.87 17.53
C ILE A 635 8.97 4.63 16.92
N GLU A 636 8.70 4.31 15.66
CA GLU A 636 9.40 3.25 14.93
C GLU A 636 10.86 3.67 14.65
N ASP A 637 11.07 4.95 14.31
CA ASP A 637 12.38 5.50 13.95
C ASP A 637 13.06 6.29 15.10
N SER A 638 12.37 6.56 16.21
CA SER A 638 12.91 7.33 17.34
C SER A 638 12.53 6.78 18.71
N ASP A 639 13.50 6.78 19.63
CA ASP A 639 13.39 6.44 21.06
C ASP A 639 13.09 7.66 21.96
N ASP A 640 12.64 8.78 21.40
CA ASP A 640 12.46 10.03 22.15
C ASP A 640 11.20 10.07 23.01
N HIS A 641 11.34 9.91 24.34
CA HIS A 641 10.24 9.92 25.31
C HIS A 641 9.44 11.25 25.32
N SER A 642 9.98 12.34 24.76
CA SER A 642 9.29 13.63 24.71
C SER A 642 7.99 13.59 23.89
N ILE A 643 7.81 12.61 23.00
CA ILE A 643 6.53 12.37 22.32
C ILE A 643 5.36 12.15 23.29
N PHE A 644 5.62 11.73 24.53
CA PHE A 644 4.59 11.51 25.56
C PHE A 644 4.38 12.71 26.49
N ALA A 645 5.13 13.81 26.30
CA ALA A 645 5.12 14.99 27.18
C ALA A 645 3.88 15.91 27.05
N TRP A 646 2.98 15.61 26.11
CA TRP A 646 1.81 16.44 25.82
C TRP A 646 0.84 16.58 27.00
N HIS A 647 -0.03 17.59 26.96
CA HIS A 647 -0.94 17.99 28.03
C HIS A 647 -2.37 17.47 27.78
N MET A 648 -3.01 16.93 28.80
CA MET A 648 -4.41 16.48 28.70
C MET A 648 -5.35 17.70 28.67
N GLY A 649 -6.22 17.77 27.66
CA GLY A 649 -7.21 18.84 27.53
C GLY A 649 -8.27 18.80 28.64
N ARG A 650 -8.86 19.96 28.96
CA ARG A 650 -9.94 20.08 29.95
C ARG A 650 -11.13 19.19 29.55
N GLY A 651 -11.48 18.22 30.41
CA GLY A 651 -12.58 17.27 30.21
C GLY A 651 -12.16 15.84 29.85
N THR A 652 -10.90 15.62 29.45
CA THR A 652 -10.36 14.27 29.20
C THR A 652 -9.73 13.73 30.48
N LEU A 653 -10.44 12.87 31.20
CA LEU A 653 -9.92 12.28 32.45
C LEU A 653 -8.89 11.16 32.17
N ILE A 654 -9.02 10.46 31.03
CA ILE A 654 -8.22 9.27 30.71
C ILE A 654 -7.97 9.21 29.21
N SER A 655 -6.76 8.82 28.82
CA SER A 655 -6.34 8.70 27.42
C SER A 655 -5.32 7.57 27.24
N GLY A 656 -5.11 7.16 25.99
CA GLY A 656 -3.90 6.42 25.62
C GLY A 656 -2.64 7.29 25.74
N LEU A 657 -1.48 6.71 25.44
CA LEU A 657 -0.20 7.42 25.55
C LEU A 657 0.01 8.47 24.44
N PHE A 658 -0.66 8.30 23.30
CA PHE A 658 -0.64 9.26 22.18
C PHE A 658 -1.79 10.27 22.27
N THR A 659 -1.54 11.48 21.76
CA THR A 659 -2.54 12.54 21.62
C THR A 659 -3.22 12.50 20.26
N SER A 660 -4.42 13.07 20.13
CA SER A 660 -5.13 13.20 18.85
C SER A 660 -4.75 14.46 18.05
N SER A 661 -4.07 15.43 18.67
CA SER A 661 -3.70 16.70 18.02
C SER A 661 -2.38 17.27 18.57
N PRO A 662 -1.59 17.99 17.76
CA PRO A 662 -0.39 18.70 18.20
C PRO A 662 -0.70 19.85 19.17
N ALA A 663 -1.94 20.35 19.23
CA ALA A 663 -2.35 21.41 20.15
C ALA A 663 -2.01 21.11 21.63
N ASN A 664 -2.00 19.83 21.99
CA ASN A 664 -1.65 19.36 23.34
C ASN A 664 -0.15 19.54 23.67
N PHE A 665 0.71 19.91 22.72
CA PHE A 665 2.13 20.21 22.94
C PHE A 665 2.43 21.72 23.11
N THR A 666 1.42 22.58 23.24
CA THR A 666 1.61 24.05 23.28
C THR A 666 2.61 24.53 24.34
N ARG A 667 2.76 23.81 25.46
CA ARG A 667 3.69 24.16 26.56
C ARG A 667 5.00 23.35 26.54
N CYS A 668 5.23 22.51 25.54
CA CYS A 668 6.39 21.61 25.50
C CYS A 668 7.62 22.17 24.75
N GLY A 669 7.67 23.48 24.49
CA GLY A 669 8.76 24.10 23.72
C GLY A 669 10.14 24.07 24.42
N ARG A 670 10.16 23.84 25.73
CA ARG A 670 11.38 23.73 26.54
C ARG A 670 11.79 22.29 26.84
N SER A 671 10.95 21.31 26.49
CA SER A 671 11.19 19.89 26.78
C SER A 671 12.34 19.34 25.93
N LYS A 672 13.51 19.16 26.52
CA LYS A 672 14.71 18.61 25.87
C LYS A 672 14.83 17.11 26.13
N LYS A 673 15.52 16.40 25.24
CA LYS A 673 15.92 15.00 25.46
C LYS A 673 16.91 14.97 26.62
N SER A 674 16.78 14.01 27.55
CA SER A 674 17.78 13.81 28.60
C SER A 674 19.08 13.28 28.00
N ASN A 675 20.24 13.77 28.45
CA ASN A 675 21.56 13.31 28.00
C ASN A 675 22.04 12.04 28.72
N THR A 676 21.29 11.51 29.68
CA THR A 676 21.68 10.33 30.44
C THR A 676 21.39 9.06 29.65
N SER A 677 22.46 8.42 29.14
CA SER A 677 22.48 7.22 28.30
C SER A 677 21.95 5.93 28.94
N GLU A 678 21.31 6.00 30.11
CA GLU A 678 20.86 4.81 30.84
C GLU A 678 19.42 4.46 30.49
N CYS A 679 19.27 3.27 29.86
CA CYS A 679 18.02 2.52 29.69
C CYS A 679 16.95 3.06 28.71
N MET A 680 17.34 3.41 27.47
CA MET A 680 16.34 3.53 26.39
C MET A 680 16.12 2.16 25.73
N SER A 681 15.07 1.46 26.14
CA SER A 681 14.59 0.27 25.45
C SER A 681 13.77 0.68 24.22
N PRO A 682 13.88 -0.02 23.09
CA PRO A 682 13.07 0.28 21.91
C PRO A 682 11.58 0.15 22.21
N TYR A 683 10.79 1.02 21.61
CA TYR A 683 9.33 0.94 21.65
C TYR A 683 8.86 -0.23 20.78
N ALA A 684 7.79 -0.91 21.21
CA ALA A 684 7.15 -1.92 20.37
C ALA A 684 5.63 -1.83 20.45
N MET A 685 4.98 -1.69 19.30
CA MET A 685 3.52 -1.80 19.23
C MET A 685 3.10 -3.27 19.31
N THR A 686 2.28 -3.60 20.32
CA THR A 686 1.76 -4.95 20.53
C THR A 686 0.22 -4.94 20.52
N ASN A 687 -0.39 -6.12 20.44
CA ASN A 687 -1.84 -6.26 20.62
C ASN A 687 -2.32 -5.89 22.05
N ARG A 688 -1.41 -5.79 23.02
CA ARG A 688 -1.69 -5.33 24.39
C ARG A 688 -1.66 -3.79 24.50
N GLY A 689 -0.93 -3.12 23.62
CA GLY A 689 -0.69 -1.68 23.64
C GLY A 689 0.74 -1.35 23.24
N LEU A 690 1.14 -0.10 23.47
CA LEU A 690 2.53 0.31 23.33
C LEU A 690 3.35 -0.31 24.48
N SER A 691 4.36 -1.09 24.11
CA SER A 691 5.35 -1.66 25.01
C SER A 691 6.44 -0.62 25.26
N ILE A 692 6.60 -0.18 26.51
CA ILE A 692 7.60 0.81 26.92
C ILE A 692 8.16 0.45 28.30
N ASN A 693 9.46 0.60 28.50
CA ASN A 693 10.10 0.41 29.80
C ASN A 693 10.19 1.77 30.51
N LEU A 694 9.55 1.88 31.68
CA LEU A 694 9.55 3.11 32.48
C LEU A 694 9.84 2.81 33.94
N ILE A 695 10.43 3.79 34.62
CA ILE A 695 10.50 3.80 36.09
C ILE A 695 9.11 4.17 36.60
N LEU A 696 8.52 3.27 37.38
CA LEU A 696 7.21 3.45 38.00
C LEU A 696 7.34 3.60 39.52
N THR A 697 6.69 4.63 40.05
CA THR A 697 6.55 4.87 41.48
C THR A 697 5.07 4.78 41.85
N PRO A 698 4.65 3.86 42.74
CA PRO A 698 3.27 3.82 43.23
C PRO A 698 2.85 5.16 43.85
N TRP A 699 1.67 5.65 43.45
CA TRP A 699 1.12 6.93 43.90
C TRP A 699 -0.16 6.74 44.74
N CYS A 700 -1.09 5.90 44.26
CA CYS A 700 -2.22 5.40 45.04
C CYS A 700 -2.72 4.08 44.43
N THR A 701 -3.80 3.48 44.96
CA THR A 701 -4.31 2.19 44.46
C THR A 701 -4.53 2.22 42.95
N ASN A 702 -3.84 1.31 42.25
CA ASN A 702 -3.81 1.20 40.78
C ASN A 702 -3.28 2.43 40.02
N ILE A 703 -2.69 3.44 40.67
CA ILE A 703 -2.14 4.63 40.02
C ILE A 703 -0.65 4.74 40.31
N TYR A 704 0.12 4.92 39.25
CA TYR A 704 1.57 4.99 39.26
C TYR A 704 2.03 6.29 38.61
N LEU A 705 3.07 6.88 39.16
CA LEU A 705 3.82 7.96 38.55
C LEU A 705 4.94 7.34 37.69
N ALA A 706 4.89 7.59 36.39
CA ALA A 706 5.83 7.05 35.41
C ALA A 706 6.76 8.15 34.92
N CYS A 707 8.06 8.00 35.12
CA CYS A 707 9.01 9.05 34.78
C CYS A 707 9.56 8.90 33.36
N LEU A 708 9.50 9.99 32.60
CA LEU A 708 9.97 10.08 31.22
C LEU A 708 11.41 10.63 31.20
N HIS A 709 12.19 10.23 30.19
CA HIS A 709 13.54 10.75 29.95
C HIS A 709 13.49 12.12 29.25
N VAL A 710 12.80 13.08 29.87
CA VAL A 710 12.57 14.43 29.35
C VAL A 710 12.94 15.44 30.42
N GLN A 711 13.75 16.43 30.05
CA GLN A 711 14.26 17.46 30.95
C GLN A 711 13.78 18.85 30.49
N GLU A 712 13.29 19.67 31.41
CA GLU A 712 12.90 21.06 31.11
C GLU A 712 13.84 22.09 31.76
N GLU A 713 14.20 21.89 33.03
CA GLU A 713 15.17 22.69 33.78
C GLU A 713 16.29 21.79 34.36
N GLN A 714 17.35 22.38 34.91
CA GLN A 714 18.45 21.61 35.52
C GLN A 714 17.87 20.70 36.63
N ASN A 715 18.07 19.38 36.50
CA ASN A 715 17.61 18.32 37.42
C ASN A 715 16.10 18.05 37.57
N LEU A 716 15.21 18.57 36.72
CA LEU A 716 13.78 18.19 36.74
C LEU A 716 13.43 17.21 35.62
N ARG A 717 12.91 16.02 35.99
CA ARG A 717 12.34 15.05 35.04
C ARG A 717 10.82 15.17 34.98
N LEU A 718 10.27 15.05 33.77
CA LEU A 718 8.82 15.01 33.58
C LEU A 718 8.28 13.61 33.90
N CYS A 719 7.32 13.51 34.82
CA CYS A 719 6.60 12.26 35.09
C CYS A 719 5.10 12.39 34.73
N ILE A 720 4.52 11.29 34.25
CA ILE A 720 3.12 11.19 33.85
C ILE A 720 2.40 10.18 34.73
N PHE A 721 1.10 10.39 34.96
CA PHE A 721 0.30 9.43 35.73
C PHE A 721 -0.26 8.33 34.83
N LEU A 722 -0.07 7.08 35.25
CA LEU A 722 -0.59 5.88 34.62
C LEU A 722 -1.47 5.11 35.61
N ARG A 723 -2.65 4.69 35.18
CA ARG A 723 -3.54 3.79 35.92
C ARG A 723 -3.44 2.37 35.38
N ARG A 724 -3.26 1.37 36.26
CA ARG A 724 -3.36 -0.05 35.93
C ARG A 724 -4.83 -0.42 35.69
N LEU A 725 -5.08 -1.17 34.62
CA LEU A 725 -6.39 -1.70 34.23
C LEU A 725 -6.59 -3.11 34.82
N ARG A 726 -7.82 -3.64 34.80
CA ARG A 726 -8.17 -4.96 35.39
C ARG A 726 -7.36 -6.14 34.82
N GLU A 727 -6.97 -6.05 33.56
CA GLU A 727 -6.10 -7.05 32.93
C GLU A 727 -4.66 -6.76 33.35
N ASP A 728 -4.01 -7.73 34.01
CA ASP A 728 -2.62 -7.60 34.46
C ASP A 728 -1.71 -7.08 33.33
N ASP A 729 -0.80 -6.16 33.71
CA ASP A 729 0.18 -5.48 32.87
C ASP A 729 -0.33 -4.42 31.88
N LYS A 730 -1.61 -4.03 31.90
CA LYS A 730 -2.13 -2.96 31.02
C LYS A 730 -2.38 -1.65 31.75
N TYR A 731 -1.97 -0.55 31.13
CA TYR A 731 -2.04 0.79 31.72
C TYR A 731 -2.75 1.80 30.81
N ALA A 732 -3.29 2.85 31.39
CA ALA A 732 -3.89 3.99 30.72
C ALA A 732 -3.38 5.30 31.34
N ARG A 733 -3.20 6.36 30.53
CA ARG A 733 -2.78 7.67 31.01
C ARG A 733 -3.97 8.39 31.65
N ILE A 734 -3.77 9.00 32.81
CA ILE A 734 -4.80 9.78 33.52
C ILE A 734 -4.38 11.24 33.70
N GLY A 735 -5.35 12.14 33.73
CA GLY A 735 -5.14 13.56 34.00
C GLY A 735 -5.39 13.87 35.47
N PHE A 736 -4.33 14.12 36.25
CA PHE A 736 -4.42 14.62 37.64
C PHE A 736 -4.16 16.14 37.75
N SER A 737 -3.48 16.73 36.77
CA SER A 737 -3.19 18.15 36.67
C SER A 737 -2.99 18.54 35.20
N GLU A 738 -3.14 19.82 34.86
CA GLU A 738 -3.01 20.31 33.47
C GLU A 738 -1.62 20.01 32.86
N CYS A 739 -0.60 19.73 33.69
CA CYS A 739 0.73 19.27 33.28
C CYS A 739 1.09 17.95 34.01
N GLY A 740 1.98 17.13 33.45
CA GLY A 740 2.65 16.08 34.24
C GLY A 740 3.38 16.70 35.44
N VAL A 741 3.72 15.88 36.44
CA VAL A 741 4.43 16.38 37.61
C VAL A 741 5.92 16.40 37.27
N PHE A 742 6.54 17.57 37.37
CA PHE A 742 8.00 17.66 37.36
C PHE A 742 8.50 17.23 38.73
N VAL A 743 9.29 16.17 38.74
CA VAL A 743 9.90 15.68 39.97
C VAL A 743 11.39 15.91 39.88
N ASP A 744 11.96 16.40 40.98
CA ASP A 744 13.40 16.54 41.15
C ASP A 744 14.04 15.16 41.07
N THR A 745 15.00 15.04 40.15
CA THR A 745 15.70 13.78 39.87
C THR A 745 16.43 13.32 41.11
N ASP A 746 17.00 14.26 41.88
CA ASP A 746 17.77 13.95 43.08
C ASP A 746 16.83 13.47 44.19
N ARG A 747 15.61 14.01 44.35
CA ARG A 747 14.62 13.47 45.30
C ARG A 747 14.14 12.06 44.96
N VAL A 748 13.92 11.76 43.67
CA VAL A 748 13.49 10.40 43.25
C VAL A 748 14.60 9.37 43.44
N LEU A 749 15.87 9.80 43.34
CA LEU A 749 17.05 8.96 43.50
C LEU A 749 17.55 8.89 44.96
N GLU A 750 17.40 9.96 45.75
CA GLU A 750 17.83 10.06 47.15
C GLU A 750 16.85 9.41 48.14
N ASP A 751 15.55 9.27 47.82
CA ASP A 751 14.59 8.40 48.52
C ASP A 751 14.89 6.90 48.24
N SER A 752 16.15 6.55 48.44
CA SER A 752 16.91 5.32 48.18
C SER A 752 16.40 4.05 48.85
N VAL A 753 15.22 4.10 49.47
CA VAL A 753 14.55 2.92 50.05
C VAL A 753 13.71 2.17 49.00
N ARG A 754 13.36 2.81 47.88
CA ARG A 754 12.63 2.15 46.77
C ARG A 754 13.61 1.50 45.78
N PRO A 755 13.56 0.18 45.52
CA PRO A 755 14.33 -0.39 44.43
C PRO A 755 13.81 0.17 43.10
N ILE A 756 14.59 1.07 42.49
CA ILE A 756 14.30 1.66 41.18
C ILE A 756 14.37 0.54 40.13
N ARG A 757 13.25 -0.10 39.86
CA ARG A 757 13.13 -1.14 38.83
C ARG A 757 12.37 -0.56 37.65
N ALA A 758 13.06 -0.41 36.52
CA ALA A 758 12.40 -0.22 35.24
C ALA A 758 11.48 -1.44 34.98
N ARG A 759 10.21 -1.19 34.72
CA ARG A 759 9.22 -2.24 34.40
C ARG A 759 8.77 -2.06 32.97
N GLN A 760 8.65 -3.18 32.25
CA GLN A 760 8.03 -3.21 30.94
C GLN A 760 6.51 -3.05 31.09
N LEU A 761 5.94 -2.05 30.44
CA LEU A 761 4.52 -1.69 30.53
C LEU A 761 3.85 -1.78 29.18
N TYR A 762 2.58 -2.16 29.17
CA TYR A 762 1.73 -2.10 27.99
C TYR A 762 0.67 -1.01 28.15
N VAL A 763 0.89 0.16 27.54
CA VAL A 763 -0.08 1.27 27.61
C VAL A 763 -1.06 1.19 26.44
N ARG A 764 -2.37 1.22 26.73
CA ARG A 764 -3.42 1.13 25.69
C ARG A 764 -3.34 2.31 24.72
N LYS A 765 -3.46 2.03 23.42
CA LYS A 765 -3.57 3.04 22.35
C LYS A 765 -4.90 3.79 22.40
N ARG A 766 -6.00 3.07 22.66
CA ARG A 766 -7.36 3.61 22.79
C ARG A 766 -8.06 2.93 23.95
N ILE A 767 -8.82 3.72 24.70
CA ILE A 767 -9.58 3.27 25.86
C ILE A 767 -10.99 2.96 25.41
N LYS A 768 -11.52 1.80 25.83
CA LYS A 768 -12.88 1.40 25.50
C LYS A 768 -13.89 2.14 26.40
N PRO A 769 -15.10 2.45 25.92
CA PRO A 769 -16.15 3.09 26.73
C PRO A 769 -16.44 2.37 28.06
N ILE A 770 -16.36 1.03 28.07
CA ILE A 770 -16.60 0.23 29.28
C ILE A 770 -15.49 0.38 30.33
N GLU A 771 -14.27 0.77 29.93
CA GLU A 771 -13.15 1.02 30.84
C GLU A 771 -13.29 2.41 31.50
N LEU A 772 -13.94 3.37 30.83
CA LEU A 772 -14.21 4.71 31.35
C LEU A 772 -15.18 4.72 32.54
N SER A 773 -16.13 3.78 32.62
CA SER A 773 -17.08 3.68 33.75
C SER A 773 -16.42 3.25 35.06
N PHE A 774 -15.42 2.37 34.99
CA PHE A 774 -14.72 1.87 36.20
C PHE A 774 -13.75 2.88 36.78
N CYS A 775 -13.30 3.85 35.99
CA CYS A 775 -12.30 4.81 36.41
C CYS A 775 -12.86 6.03 37.14
N ARG A 776 -14.18 6.20 37.23
CA ARG A 776 -14.84 7.28 38.00
C ARG A 776 -14.92 7.03 39.50
N LEU A 777 -14.58 5.82 39.95
CA LEU A 777 -14.56 5.50 41.38
C LEU A 777 -13.18 5.87 41.92
N ASP A 778 -13.12 7.00 42.63
CA ASP A 778 -11.99 7.36 43.48
C ASP A 778 -11.95 6.35 44.63
N HIS A 779 -11.02 5.40 44.57
CA HIS A 779 -10.80 4.49 45.69
C HIS A 779 -10.00 5.25 46.76
N HIS A 780 -10.63 5.54 47.89
CA HIS A 780 -9.90 5.91 49.09
C HIS A 780 -9.06 4.71 49.51
N TYR A 781 -7.76 4.92 49.63
CA TYR A 781 -6.82 3.90 50.07
C TYR A 781 -6.46 4.19 51.52
N GLY A 782 -6.74 3.21 52.37
CA GLY A 782 -6.82 3.43 53.79
C GLY A 782 -7.49 2.27 54.50
N TYR A 783 -7.61 2.41 55.81
CA TYR A 783 -8.23 1.41 56.68
C TYR A 783 -9.60 1.91 57.11
N GLN A 784 -10.59 1.03 57.00
CA GLN A 784 -11.85 1.22 57.71
C GLN A 784 -11.66 0.73 59.14
N ILE A 785 -11.82 1.65 60.09
CA ILE A 785 -11.58 1.40 61.50
C ILE A 785 -12.95 1.26 62.17
N PRO A 786 -13.29 0.07 62.70
CA PRO A 786 -14.48 -0.07 63.53
C PRO A 786 -14.26 0.71 64.83
N ILE A 787 -14.89 1.90 64.94
CA ILE A 787 -14.79 2.81 66.09
C ILE A 787 -15.22 2.13 67.42
N GLN A 788 -15.91 0.99 67.36
CA GLN A 788 -16.39 0.27 68.53
C GLN A 788 -15.32 -0.59 69.23
N CYS A 789 -14.15 -0.85 68.61
CA CYS A 789 -13.17 -1.82 69.12
C CYS A 789 -11.91 -1.22 69.77
N PHE A 790 -11.72 0.11 69.76
CA PHE A 790 -10.42 0.70 70.11
C PHE A 790 -10.48 1.66 71.31
N CYS A 791 -9.67 1.34 72.33
CA CYS A 791 -9.64 2.03 73.60
C CYS A 791 -8.66 3.21 73.59
N HIS A 792 -9.15 4.34 74.10
CA HIS A 792 -8.47 5.53 74.65
C HIS A 792 -7.63 6.46 73.76
N LYS A 793 -6.73 6.03 72.85
CA LYS A 793 -5.96 7.01 72.01
C LYS A 793 -5.61 6.50 70.62
N VAL A 794 -5.91 7.33 69.62
CA VAL A 794 -5.58 7.12 68.22
C VAL A 794 -4.66 8.24 67.75
N PHE A 795 -3.50 7.89 67.21
CA PHE A 795 -2.53 8.84 66.65
C PHE A 795 -2.49 8.69 65.12
N LEU A 796 -2.76 9.78 64.40
CA LEU A 796 -2.71 9.83 62.94
C LEU A 796 -1.37 10.43 62.49
N SER A 797 -0.76 9.84 61.46
CA SER A 797 0.42 10.39 60.81
C SER A 797 0.12 11.74 60.14
N ARG A 798 1.13 12.61 60.01
CA ARG A 798 1.02 13.92 59.33
C ARG A 798 0.56 13.81 57.87
N ARG A 799 0.77 12.65 57.23
CA ARG A 799 0.37 12.38 55.83
C ARG A 799 -1.01 11.69 55.72
N GLY A 800 -1.68 11.43 56.85
CA GLY A 800 -2.99 10.79 56.91
C GLY A 800 -4.14 11.79 57.01
N LEU A 801 -5.30 11.40 56.49
CA LEU A 801 -6.60 12.06 56.61
C LEU A 801 -7.58 11.10 57.28
N LEU A 802 -8.30 11.58 58.29
CA LEU A 802 -9.37 10.82 58.95
C LEU A 802 -10.72 11.45 58.58
N SER A 803 -11.60 10.65 57.98
CA SER A 803 -12.97 11.06 57.62
C SER A 803 -13.96 9.99 58.09
N GLY A 804 -14.65 10.24 59.21
CA GLY A 804 -15.53 9.27 59.85
C GLY A 804 -14.76 8.04 60.36
N GLN A 805 -15.15 6.84 59.92
CA GLN A 805 -14.48 5.57 60.25
C GLN A 805 -13.28 5.26 59.35
N ILE A 806 -12.96 6.10 58.37
CA ILE A 806 -11.94 5.78 57.36
C ILE A 806 -10.70 6.65 57.61
N ALA A 807 -9.58 6.01 57.93
CA ALA A 807 -8.26 6.64 57.90
C ALA A 807 -7.64 6.36 56.53
N SER A 808 -7.26 7.39 55.79
CA SER A 808 -6.70 7.29 54.44
C SER A 808 -5.43 8.09 54.30
N PHE A 809 -4.53 7.68 53.41
CA PHE A 809 -3.35 8.48 53.07
C PHE A 809 -3.68 9.58 52.07
N LEU A 810 -2.95 10.69 52.14
CA LEU A 810 -2.89 11.68 51.05
C LEU A 810 -2.18 11.10 49.83
N PRO A 811 -2.64 11.34 48.58
CA PRO A 811 -2.04 10.83 47.33
C PRO A 811 -0.51 10.91 47.33
N GLY A 812 0.17 9.79 47.08
CA GLY A 812 1.63 9.65 47.17
C GLY A 812 2.16 9.26 48.56
N GLY A 813 1.31 9.20 49.58
CA GLY A 813 1.64 8.79 50.94
C GLY A 813 1.74 7.26 51.10
N TRP A 814 2.73 6.84 51.90
CA TRP A 814 3.07 5.45 52.23
C TRP A 814 3.69 5.44 53.65
N GLY A 815 3.92 4.26 54.22
CA GLY A 815 4.49 4.11 55.56
C GLY A 815 3.43 4.00 56.66
N GLN A 816 3.71 4.58 57.83
CA GLN A 816 2.80 4.56 58.97
C GLN A 816 1.61 5.50 58.77
N LEU A 817 0.38 4.97 58.87
CA LEU A 817 -0.85 5.77 58.77
C LEU A 817 -1.39 6.13 60.14
N LEU A 818 -1.52 5.12 60.99
CA LEU A 818 -2.32 5.14 62.20
C LEU A 818 -1.65 4.27 63.25
N THR A 819 -1.59 4.77 64.47
CA THR A 819 -1.23 3.97 65.64
C THR A 819 -2.35 4.03 66.65
N VAL A 820 -2.72 2.87 67.16
CA VAL A 820 -3.74 2.71 68.19
C VAL A 820 -3.09 2.07 69.40
N ASP A 821 -3.18 2.74 70.55
CA ASP A 821 -2.77 2.14 71.81
C ASP A 821 -3.94 1.27 72.33
N CYS A 822 -3.65 0.02 72.70
CA CYS A 822 -4.64 -0.93 73.19
C CYS A 822 -4.79 -0.82 74.73
N SER A 823 -6.00 -1.07 75.25
CA SER A 823 -6.28 -1.09 76.69
C SER A 823 -5.68 -2.34 77.37
N GLU A 824 -5.36 -2.24 78.66
CA GLU A 824 -4.72 -3.29 79.49
C GLU A 824 -5.46 -4.66 79.48
N ASP A 825 -6.72 -4.72 79.02
CA ASP A 825 -7.53 -5.94 78.98
C ASP A 825 -7.23 -6.88 77.78
N LEU A 826 -6.44 -6.45 76.80
CA LEU A 826 -6.11 -7.22 75.59
C LEU A 826 -4.81 -8.03 75.76
N GLN A 827 -4.87 -9.18 76.44
CA GLN A 827 -3.88 -10.29 76.46
C GLN A 827 -2.44 -9.98 75.96
N GLY A 828 -1.76 -9.00 76.56
CA GLY A 828 -0.36 -8.67 76.26
C GLY A 828 -0.12 -7.64 75.13
N LEU A 829 -1.11 -7.31 74.30
CA LEU A 829 -0.94 -6.42 73.15
C LEU A 829 -0.98 -4.94 73.58
N LYS A 830 0.12 -4.20 73.41
CA LYS A 830 0.22 -2.80 73.87
C LYS A 830 -0.16 -1.80 72.80
N ARG A 831 0.24 -2.05 71.55
CA ARG A 831 0.07 -1.09 70.44
C ARG A 831 -0.12 -1.80 69.10
N VAL A 832 -1.03 -1.27 68.30
CA VAL A 832 -1.26 -1.68 66.90
C VAL A 832 -0.93 -0.51 65.99
N THR A 833 -0.02 -0.73 65.04
CA THR A 833 0.30 0.25 64.01
C THR A 833 -0.11 -0.25 62.65
N LEU A 834 -0.94 0.53 61.95
CA LEU A 834 -1.42 0.27 60.61
C LEU A 834 -0.76 1.21 59.62
N GLY A 835 -0.36 0.69 58.46
CA GLY A 835 0.31 1.45 57.43
C GLY A 835 0.40 0.67 56.13
N LEU A 836 0.90 1.30 55.07
CA LEU A 836 1.07 0.65 53.78
C LEU A 836 2.56 0.49 53.47
N ASP A 837 2.95 -0.66 52.92
CA ASP A 837 4.29 -0.82 52.38
C ASP A 837 4.50 0.00 51.08
N PHE A 838 5.69 -0.10 50.48
CA PHE A 838 6.04 0.61 49.24
C PHE A 838 5.20 0.22 48.03
N ASP A 839 4.61 -0.97 48.03
CA ASP A 839 3.75 -1.50 46.97
C ASP A 839 2.25 -1.29 47.27
N LEU A 840 1.93 -0.57 48.36
CA LEU A 840 0.58 -0.29 48.87
C LEU A 840 -0.16 -1.52 49.41
N ASN A 841 0.56 -2.57 49.82
CA ASN A 841 -0.02 -3.67 50.57
C ASN A 841 -0.31 -3.24 52.01
N PRO A 842 -1.44 -3.69 52.59
CA PRO A 842 -1.77 -3.38 53.98
C PRO A 842 -0.79 -4.08 54.92
N VAL A 843 -0.12 -3.31 55.77
CA VAL A 843 0.79 -3.81 56.81
C VAL A 843 0.23 -3.47 58.18
N CYS A 844 0.27 -4.44 59.07
CA CYS A 844 -0.11 -4.30 60.47
C CYS A 844 1.05 -4.77 61.34
N ILE A 845 1.52 -3.90 62.24
CA ILE A 845 2.56 -4.22 63.21
C ILE A 845 1.90 -4.30 64.59
N LEU A 846 2.09 -5.43 65.26
CA LEU A 846 1.59 -5.70 66.60
C LEU A 846 2.76 -5.63 67.59
N GLU A 847 2.68 -4.72 68.56
CA GLU A 847 3.70 -4.56 69.60
C GLU A 847 3.21 -5.24 70.89
N ASP A 848 3.91 -6.29 71.31
CA ASP A 848 3.57 -7.12 72.47
C ASP A 848 4.32 -6.65 73.73
N SER A 849 3.71 -6.84 74.89
CA SER A 849 4.18 -6.35 76.21
C SER A 849 5.45 -7.01 76.74
N SER A 850 5.98 -8.03 76.05
CA SER A 850 7.12 -8.85 76.50
C SER A 850 8.50 -8.38 76.00
N VAL A 851 8.58 -7.28 75.23
CA VAL A 851 9.85 -6.74 74.74
C VAL A 851 10.32 -5.57 75.64
N ASP A 852 11.43 -5.78 76.34
CA ASP A 852 12.05 -4.82 77.25
C ASP A 852 12.51 -3.53 76.52
N PRO A 853 12.23 -2.32 77.05
CA PRO A 853 12.44 -1.05 76.35
C PRO A 853 13.85 -0.48 76.59
N GLN A 854 14.92 -1.17 76.16
CA GLN A 854 16.28 -0.64 76.27
C GLN A 854 17.08 -0.53 74.96
N GLY A 855 16.45 -0.65 73.81
CA GLY A 855 17.10 -0.32 72.54
C GLY A 855 16.09 0.17 71.52
N LEU A 856 16.22 1.45 71.16
CA LEU A 856 15.49 2.19 70.11
C LEU A 856 14.17 2.89 70.51
N ILE A 857 14.35 4.22 70.53
CA ILE A 857 13.37 5.29 70.29
C ILE A 857 12.58 5.75 71.54
N THR A 858 13.30 6.39 72.44
CA THR A 858 12.81 7.50 73.26
C THR A 858 13.08 8.81 72.53
N LYS A 859 12.12 9.31 71.74
CA LYS A 859 11.96 10.75 71.47
C LYS A 859 10.57 11.04 70.92
N GLN A 860 9.89 11.93 71.61
CA GLN A 860 8.47 12.25 71.47
C GLN A 860 8.17 13.22 70.30
N ASP A 861 9.13 13.44 69.39
CA ASP A 861 9.03 14.43 68.31
C ASP A 861 9.41 13.93 66.91
N ASP A 862 9.90 12.69 66.77
CA ASP A 862 10.25 12.13 65.47
C ASP A 862 9.27 10.99 65.15
N PHE A 863 8.22 11.33 64.39
CA PHE A 863 7.42 10.32 63.68
C PHE A 863 8.38 9.58 62.74
N LEU A 864 8.88 8.42 63.14
CA LEU A 864 9.73 7.59 62.28
C LEU A 864 8.93 7.23 61.03
N ASP A 865 9.25 7.89 59.92
CA ASP A 865 9.06 7.30 58.61
C ASP A 865 9.73 5.92 58.69
N TRP A 866 9.09 4.88 58.15
CA TRP A 866 9.64 3.52 58.11
C TRP A 866 10.97 3.43 57.31
N SER A 867 11.61 4.55 56.97
CA SER A 867 12.92 4.66 56.34
C SER A 867 14.08 4.35 57.31
N ASP A 868 13.97 4.71 58.59
CA ASP A 868 15.14 4.75 59.48
C ASP A 868 15.28 3.49 60.36
N GLY A 869 14.22 2.69 60.51
CA GLY A 869 14.18 1.48 61.35
C GLY A 869 14.55 0.18 60.63
N PHE A 870 14.64 0.18 59.30
CA PHE A 870 15.01 -1.00 58.50
C PHE A 870 16.47 -0.93 58.06
N SER A 871 17.40 -0.80 59.03
CA SER A 871 18.82 -0.97 58.72
C SER A 871 19.09 -2.45 58.44
N ASN A 872 19.35 -2.78 57.17
CA ASN A 872 20.09 -3.91 56.56
C ASN A 872 20.01 -5.36 57.10
N ASP A 873 19.41 -5.66 58.26
CA ASP A 873 19.53 -6.95 58.95
C ASP A 873 18.20 -7.67 59.21
N VAL A 874 17.04 -7.08 58.87
CA VAL A 874 15.75 -7.77 58.95
C VAL A 874 15.46 -8.45 57.60
N LYS A 875 15.50 -9.79 57.58
CA LYS A 875 15.10 -10.57 56.40
C LYS A 875 13.58 -10.42 56.21
N TRP A 876 13.18 -10.08 54.98
CA TRP A 876 11.79 -9.96 54.51
C TRP A 876 10.89 -11.17 54.79
N THR A 877 11.43 -12.30 55.26
CA THR A 877 10.71 -13.56 55.51
C THR A 877 9.91 -13.59 56.81
N ASP A 878 10.11 -12.62 57.71
CA ASP A 878 9.50 -12.64 59.05
C ASP A 878 8.22 -11.79 59.15
N MET A 879 7.82 -11.10 58.09
CA MET A 879 6.52 -10.42 58.01
C MET A 879 5.45 -11.39 57.51
N GLN A 880 4.47 -11.71 58.36
CA GLN A 880 3.29 -12.47 57.93
C GLN A 880 2.35 -11.57 57.11
N GLU A 881 2.17 -11.91 55.83
CA GLU A 881 1.12 -11.35 54.98
C GLU A 881 -0.26 -11.71 55.53
N GLY A 882 -0.98 -10.73 56.08
CA GLY A 882 -2.40 -10.87 56.40
C GLY A 882 -3.25 -10.54 55.18
N ILE A 883 -3.87 -11.55 54.56
CA ILE A 883 -4.78 -11.39 53.43
C ILE A 883 -6.09 -10.74 53.93
N ALA A 884 -6.35 -9.48 53.54
CA ALA A 884 -7.66 -8.87 53.70
C ALA A 884 -8.53 -9.22 52.46
N TYR A 885 -9.51 -10.09 52.65
CA TYR A 885 -10.44 -10.53 51.61
C TYR A 885 -11.39 -9.38 51.18
N GLY A 886 -11.74 -9.37 49.88
CA GLY A 886 -12.67 -8.42 49.28
C GLY A 886 -14.14 -8.65 49.68
N PRO A 887 -15.05 -7.73 49.31
CA PRO A 887 -16.34 -7.53 49.98
C PRO A 887 -17.46 -8.54 49.62
N ASP A 888 -17.14 -9.69 49.03
CA ASP A 888 -18.16 -10.63 48.52
C ASP A 888 -18.34 -11.91 49.34
N ASP A 889 -17.60 -12.11 50.43
CA ASP A 889 -17.88 -13.22 51.36
C ASP A 889 -18.51 -12.68 52.65
N HIS A 890 -19.83 -12.88 52.76
CA HIS A 890 -20.51 -12.98 54.04
C HIS A 890 -19.90 -14.15 54.81
N ASP A 891 -18.94 -13.86 55.69
CA ASP A 891 -18.81 -14.42 57.05
C ASP A 891 -17.52 -13.88 57.67
N GLY A 892 -17.63 -13.44 58.93
CA GLY A 892 -16.66 -12.55 59.56
C GLY A 892 -15.26 -13.12 59.78
N ILE A 893 -14.26 -12.22 59.70
CA ILE A 893 -13.45 -11.71 60.83
C ILE A 893 -12.78 -10.41 60.36
#